data_AF-A0A521MCH6-F1
#
_entry.id   AF-A0A521MCH6-F1
#
_cell.length_a   1.000
_cell.length_b   1.000
_cell.length_c   1.000
_cell.angle_alpha   90.00
_cell.angle_beta   90.00
_cell.angle_gamma   90.00
#
_symmetry.space_group_name_H-M   'P 1'
#
loop_
_entity.id
_entity.type
_entity.pdbx_description
1 polymer ?
#
loop_
_entity_poly.entity_id
_entity_poly.type
_entity_poly.pdbx_seq_one_letter_code
_entity_poly.pdbx_strand_id
1 'polypeptide(L)'
;MINLLRDNLDFAQQCELIDAGGGWVARVELLPDGTVKAEPDHFGITGRWTRHDQTLSIVNAQGELVARFDSEGLDRRGRKLIWGVVKAGVHWFEHCLRHQLARRPRISFCISCRGRLHHLRQTLLQNIADNKDYPNLEFVLLDYNSSDGLGDWVRRELREEIESGRVSYYHTSQPAYFRPAHARNLSVRLASGDIICLVDADNFTGRGFASYIADHVEPDSFLVGCRMEGDRFVPFDDEGCVGRVAIYKSAYLDVGGMDEEHVGWGYDDLDLYERLRTMGYRCQSIEPRHARCIAHDDLDRKKELQYQDIGRDSSIERGSVWENARRSQTNLESGRIILNGGRIGCGGADRNFGEASVVVRERRLPLISICISAIGQAAEIRRSLPENLYATRFYPNLEFVLLDAPDGQLDQWLRKELPKELDSGRVVYCRLAPPLPACGTDNLVQQWNMAARLANGEILCIASALHRVPAGFSSRLVERFHAGWIHERFEGTGLILSRHLFYLAEGFDQNLPADVAAEDLLARIARRLDGSDRPAWSRSGLESRDFGGGVVQRNGKLAIVSPHRFPRITFATSSAGELDHLKETLPRNLGDNRDYPNLEFLLLDYGDREGLDQWVRSELKEHLDTGRLVYYRVPEGARLQHAQAKNMAMRLATGELLCNVDANNLTGHQFAFHVAERLQEYDFLTGCLTLNDLLDPYCDRGAAGRIAMRRPLFYHSGGFDEAMGGPGAGDLDLCERLKMLGYRGASIDGRFLDCLLPAAVRTDEGTNEDRRNIEAGNLVLNAGRFGCGTVRRNFETSTIAVRPFRHRKISFCVSCMDRLHHLAETLPRNLSDNLSYPDMEIVLLDYNSSDGLEAWAKEHLQEWIEAGRLVYFKTTDRAHFERSHARNLAFRLATGDIVCTLDADNFTGPGFAHYVNERFDRHEQIYLRPDFDGAHVRLRDAFGRICVRKEDFHRIEGYDEQLVEYGYEDIDLCVRLEKAGLAPSFIEDDRFLRYIDHSNSERLANGPILSQVSVFLRGRETGKEWDSLVYLIEDGDFIWLGPRLDGLSPQGRWKQVDGRFLLTCGQGSSVSFRLGENGEAFLPEHSTSDLRFRRSDDLEYFSGALIEYVRERNERKYRSNLTIADYRVNAGSFGQASVSR
;
A
#
# COMPACT_ATOMS: atom_id res chain seq x y z
N MET A 1 52.98 -36.30 26.34
CA MET A 1 53.87 -35.71 25.32
C MET A 1 55.32 -35.46 25.80
N ILE A 2 55.59 -35.12 27.08
CA ILE A 2 56.98 -35.07 27.60
C ILE A 2 57.50 -36.45 28.07
N ASN A 3 56.65 -37.38 28.50
CA ASN A 3 57.08 -38.78 28.69
C ASN A 3 57.41 -39.53 27.38
N LEU A 4 57.18 -38.91 26.22
CA LEU A 4 57.52 -39.44 24.89
C LEU A 4 58.86 -38.89 24.35
N LEU A 5 59.58 -38.06 25.13
CA LEU A 5 60.77 -37.32 24.68
C LEU A 5 62.04 -37.58 25.52
N ARG A 6 62.18 -38.75 26.16
CA ARG A 6 63.43 -39.14 26.85
C ARG A 6 64.23 -40.26 26.18
N ASP A 7 63.63 -41.04 25.29
CA ASP A 7 64.34 -42.10 24.58
C ASP A 7 64.30 -41.81 23.08
N ASN A 8 65.48 -41.57 22.48
CA ASN A 8 65.72 -41.33 21.05
C ASN A 8 65.04 -42.40 20.16
N LEU A 9 63.80 -42.18 19.75
CA LEU A 9 63.10 -43.01 18.77
C LEU A 9 62.59 -42.14 17.62
N ASP A 10 62.77 -42.69 16.42
CA ASP A 10 62.66 -42.09 15.09
C ASP A 10 61.32 -41.42 14.77
N PHE A 11 61.37 -40.32 14.03
CA PHE A 11 60.31 -39.30 13.90
C PHE A 11 59.28 -39.59 12.79
N ALA A 12 58.02 -39.82 13.19
CA ALA A 12 56.80 -39.35 12.52
C ALA A 12 55.58 -39.67 13.39
N GLN A 13 55.11 -38.73 14.23
CA GLN A 13 53.83 -38.89 14.94
C GLN A 13 53.01 -37.60 14.98
N GLN A 14 51.77 -37.71 14.50
CA GLN A 14 50.71 -36.70 14.58
C GLN A 14 50.03 -36.78 15.96
N CYS A 15 49.57 -35.65 16.50
CA CYS A 15 48.77 -35.59 17.73
C CYS A 15 47.54 -34.68 17.58
N GLU A 16 46.52 -34.89 18.42
CA GLU A 16 45.28 -34.11 18.42
C GLU A 16 45.19 -33.23 19.67
N LEU A 17 44.92 -31.94 19.47
CA LEU A 17 44.64 -30.97 20.53
C LEU A 17 43.15 -31.01 20.86
N ILE A 18 42.85 -30.99 22.15
CA ILE A 18 41.49 -31.09 22.68
C ILE A 18 41.34 -30.03 23.78
N ASP A 19 40.22 -29.31 23.83
CA ASP A 19 39.96 -28.31 24.87
C ASP A 19 39.64 -28.92 26.24
N ALA A 20 39.43 -28.07 27.25
CA ALA A 20 39.12 -28.50 28.62
C ALA A 20 37.78 -29.26 28.75
N GLY A 21 36.86 -29.11 27.79
CA GLY A 21 35.59 -29.84 27.68
C GLY A 21 35.69 -31.14 26.85
N GLY A 22 36.85 -31.44 26.28
CA GLY A 22 37.06 -32.62 25.43
C GLY A 22 36.66 -32.41 23.96
N GLY A 23 36.46 -31.17 23.51
CA GLY A 23 36.23 -30.81 22.11
C GLY A 23 37.53 -30.78 21.29
N TRP A 24 37.51 -31.35 20.09
CA TRP A 24 38.67 -31.36 19.18
C TRP A 24 38.99 -29.94 18.69
N VAL A 25 40.26 -29.56 18.72
CA VAL A 25 40.74 -28.21 18.37
C VAL A 25 41.55 -28.20 17.08
N ALA A 26 42.58 -29.06 16.99
CA ALA A 26 43.44 -29.15 15.81
C ALA A 26 44.24 -30.46 15.80
N ARG A 27 44.65 -30.90 14.60
CA ARG A 27 45.68 -31.93 14.44
C ARG A 27 47.04 -31.26 14.23
N VAL A 28 48.05 -31.79 14.90
CA VAL A 28 49.36 -31.19 15.07
C VAL A 28 50.41 -32.19 14.66
N GLU A 29 51.27 -31.80 13.73
CA GLU A 29 52.37 -32.59 13.18
C GLU A 29 53.69 -31.89 13.47
N LEU A 30 54.62 -32.59 14.13
CA LEU A 30 55.94 -32.03 14.41
C LEU A 30 56.82 -32.17 13.16
N LEU A 31 57.37 -31.05 12.68
CA LEU A 31 58.28 -31.04 11.55
C LEU A 31 59.74 -31.21 12.01
N PRO A 32 60.62 -31.77 11.16
CA PRO A 32 62.02 -32.03 11.50
C PRO A 32 62.84 -30.79 11.88
N ASP A 33 62.41 -29.60 11.47
CA ASP A 33 63.06 -28.32 11.78
C ASP A 33 62.69 -27.75 13.16
N GLY A 34 61.95 -28.52 13.97
CA GLY A 34 61.48 -28.10 15.29
C GLY A 34 60.23 -27.23 15.26
N THR A 35 59.69 -26.93 14.07
CA THR A 35 58.40 -26.27 13.92
C THR A 35 57.26 -27.28 13.89
N VAL A 36 56.04 -26.78 14.01
CA VAL A 36 54.85 -27.62 14.09
C VAL A 36 53.87 -27.17 13.03
N LYS A 37 53.41 -28.13 12.21
CA LYS A 37 52.39 -27.95 11.19
C LYS A 37 51.03 -28.37 11.75
N ALA A 38 49.99 -27.59 11.50
CA ALA A 38 48.62 -27.95 11.83
C ALA A 38 47.74 -27.80 10.59
N GLU A 39 46.83 -28.74 10.36
CA GLU A 39 45.90 -28.74 9.22
C GLU A 39 44.46 -28.97 9.72
N PRO A 40 43.46 -28.24 9.19
CA PRO A 40 43.33 -26.80 9.31
C PRO A 40 42.14 -26.40 10.21
N ASP A 41 42.46 -25.60 11.22
CA ASP A 41 41.94 -24.25 11.46
C ASP A 41 40.65 -23.82 10.70
N HIS A 42 39.51 -23.85 11.39
CA HIS A 42 38.26 -23.20 10.97
C HIS A 42 38.26 -21.67 11.13
N PHE A 43 39.33 -21.07 11.67
CA PHE A 43 39.35 -19.69 12.16
C PHE A 43 40.36 -18.76 11.44
N GLY A 44 41.05 -19.23 10.41
CA GLY A 44 41.82 -18.40 9.48
C GLY A 44 43.09 -17.75 10.06
N ILE A 45 43.68 -18.36 11.09
CA ILE A 45 44.95 -17.93 11.67
C ILE A 45 46.10 -18.59 10.89
N THR A 46 46.57 -17.91 9.85
CA THR A 46 47.86 -18.23 9.23
C THR A 46 48.97 -17.89 10.23
N GLY A 47 49.39 -18.86 11.03
CA GLY A 47 50.45 -18.68 12.01
C GLY A 47 51.43 -19.84 12.10
N ARG A 48 52.69 -19.52 12.39
CA ARG A 48 53.75 -20.50 12.65
C ARG A 48 53.86 -20.71 14.16
N TRP A 49 54.01 -21.95 14.60
CA TRP A 49 54.18 -22.27 16.02
C TRP A 49 55.66 -22.48 16.33
N THR A 50 56.18 -21.78 17.33
CA THR A 50 57.56 -21.96 17.82
C THR A 50 57.54 -22.43 19.28
N ARG A 51 58.34 -23.46 19.57
CA ARG A 51 58.49 -24.03 20.91
C ARG A 51 59.87 -23.66 21.47
N HIS A 52 59.90 -23.00 22.61
CA HIS A 52 61.11 -22.80 23.42
C HIS A 52 60.81 -23.10 24.88
N ASP A 53 61.61 -23.99 25.50
CA ASP A 53 61.69 -24.17 26.96
C ASP A 53 60.34 -24.16 27.72
N GLN A 54 59.39 -24.98 27.24
CA GLN A 54 58.02 -25.16 27.79
C GLN A 54 57.00 -24.04 27.52
N THR A 55 57.36 -23.09 26.65
CA THR A 55 56.46 -22.07 26.11
C THR A 55 56.07 -22.40 24.67
N LEU A 56 54.80 -22.18 24.32
CA LEU A 56 54.29 -22.26 22.96
C LEU A 56 53.81 -20.88 22.50
N SER A 57 54.33 -20.40 21.38
CA SER A 57 54.00 -19.08 20.85
C SER A 57 53.34 -19.20 19.46
N ILE A 58 52.27 -18.43 19.25
CA ILE A 58 51.61 -18.24 17.96
C ILE A 58 52.05 -16.91 17.40
N VAL A 59 52.59 -16.90 16.19
CA VAL A 59 52.90 -15.68 15.43
C VAL A 59 52.04 -15.57 14.18
N ASN A 60 51.71 -14.36 13.72
CA ASN A 60 51.00 -14.14 12.45
C ASN A 60 51.92 -14.36 11.23
N ALA A 61 51.37 -14.18 10.02
CA ALA A 61 52.12 -14.33 8.76
C ALA A 61 53.32 -13.37 8.63
N GLN A 62 53.35 -12.28 9.41
CA GLN A 62 54.43 -11.30 9.47
C GLN A 62 55.45 -11.59 10.60
N GLY A 63 55.22 -12.62 11.41
CA GLY A 63 56.11 -13.03 12.51
C GLY A 63 55.85 -12.36 13.86
N GLU A 64 54.75 -11.63 14.01
CA GLU A 64 54.41 -10.93 15.26
C GLU A 64 53.65 -11.86 16.23
N LEU A 65 53.95 -11.79 17.52
CA LEU A 65 53.34 -12.64 18.56
C LEU A 65 51.86 -12.30 18.77
N VAL A 66 50.99 -13.28 18.49
CA VAL A 66 49.53 -13.19 18.64
C VAL A 66 49.06 -13.77 19.97
N ALA A 67 49.64 -14.90 20.39
CA ALA A 67 49.34 -15.55 21.66
C ALA A 67 50.54 -16.34 22.21
N ARG A 68 50.67 -16.39 23.53
CA ARG A 68 51.69 -17.16 24.24
C ARG A 68 51.04 -18.06 25.30
N PHE A 69 51.39 -19.33 25.29
CA PHE A 69 50.96 -20.34 26.25
C PHE A 69 52.17 -20.80 27.06
N ASP A 70 52.16 -20.49 28.35
CA ASP A 70 53.16 -20.99 29.29
C ASP A 70 52.60 -22.24 29.99
N SER A 71 53.35 -23.35 29.96
CA SER A 71 52.96 -24.60 30.62
C SER A 71 53.13 -24.49 32.14
N GLU A 72 52.14 -24.92 32.92
CA GLU A 72 52.22 -25.02 34.40
C GLU A 72 52.79 -26.36 34.89
N GLY A 73 52.98 -27.33 33.98
CA GLY A 73 53.61 -28.61 34.28
C GLY A 73 52.82 -29.80 33.72
N LEU A 74 53.22 -31.01 34.10
CA LEU A 74 52.51 -32.24 33.74
C LEU A 74 51.45 -32.58 34.79
N ASP A 75 50.37 -33.24 34.38
CA ASP A 75 49.41 -33.82 35.32
C ASP A 75 50.08 -34.84 36.28
N ARG A 76 49.42 -35.18 37.40
CA ARG A 76 49.95 -36.10 38.43
C ARG A 76 50.34 -37.50 37.90
N ARG A 77 50.00 -37.83 36.66
CA ARG A 77 50.33 -39.11 36.00
C ARG A 77 51.39 -38.95 34.89
N GLY A 78 51.92 -37.75 34.66
CA GLY A 78 52.97 -37.46 33.69
C GLY A 78 52.54 -37.51 32.22
N ARG A 79 51.23 -37.58 31.92
CA ARG A 79 50.72 -37.92 30.58
C ARG A 79 50.29 -36.70 29.76
N LYS A 80 49.74 -35.68 30.39
CA LYS A 80 49.24 -34.46 29.74
C LYS A 80 50.00 -33.22 30.22
N LEU A 81 50.33 -32.30 29.31
CA LEU A 81 50.73 -30.94 29.67
C LEU A 81 49.48 -30.18 30.13
N ILE A 82 49.60 -29.44 31.22
CA ILE A 82 48.59 -28.49 31.67
C ILE A 82 49.11 -27.11 31.29
N TRP A 83 48.41 -26.44 30.38
CA TRP A 83 48.70 -25.07 30.01
C TRP A 83 48.11 -24.16 31.08
N GLY A 84 48.94 -23.23 31.56
CA GLY A 84 48.53 -22.25 32.55
C GLY A 84 48.02 -20.96 31.93
N VAL A 85 48.46 -19.85 32.51
CA VAL A 85 48.14 -18.47 32.10
C VAL A 85 48.41 -18.24 30.60
N VAL A 86 47.35 -17.85 29.88
CA VAL A 86 47.43 -17.41 28.48
C VAL A 86 47.64 -15.90 28.44
N LYS A 87 48.74 -15.45 27.82
CA LYS A 87 48.93 -14.04 27.49
C LYS A 87 48.56 -13.82 26.03
N ALA A 88 47.38 -13.21 25.83
CA ALA A 88 46.83 -12.90 24.52
C ALA A 88 47.02 -11.43 24.18
N GLY A 89 47.42 -11.13 22.93
CA GLY A 89 47.41 -9.77 22.40
C GLY A 89 45.98 -9.25 22.14
N VAL A 90 45.83 -7.93 21.98
CA VAL A 90 44.53 -7.26 21.74
C VAL A 90 43.78 -7.88 20.55
N HIS A 91 44.50 -8.28 19.50
CA HIS A 91 43.91 -8.92 18.32
C HIS A 91 43.30 -10.31 18.59
N TRP A 92 43.87 -11.11 19.50
CA TRP A 92 43.28 -12.39 19.90
C TRP A 92 42.02 -12.18 20.73
N PHE A 93 42.01 -11.15 21.59
CA PHE A 93 40.84 -10.79 22.38
C PHE A 93 39.69 -10.24 21.51
N GLU A 94 39.99 -9.35 20.54
CA GLU A 94 38.99 -8.87 19.57
C GLU A 94 38.42 -10.00 18.71
N HIS A 95 39.26 -10.96 18.29
CA HIS A 95 38.82 -12.12 17.50
C HIS A 95 37.91 -13.06 18.32
N CYS A 96 38.29 -13.40 19.55
CA CYS A 96 37.46 -14.19 20.47
C CYS A 96 36.14 -13.47 20.84
N LEU A 97 36.17 -12.14 21.02
CA LEU A 97 34.97 -11.35 21.30
C LEU A 97 34.03 -11.26 20.09
N ARG A 98 34.55 -11.14 18.86
CA ARG A 98 33.74 -11.19 17.63
C ARG A 98 33.00 -12.53 17.49
N HIS A 99 33.61 -13.65 17.89
CA HIS A 99 32.98 -14.96 17.85
C HIS A 99 32.06 -15.27 19.05
N GLN A 100 32.35 -14.73 20.25
CA GLN A 100 31.41 -14.83 21.39
C GLN A 100 30.14 -13.98 21.22
N LEU A 101 30.21 -12.91 20.43
CA LEU A 101 29.08 -12.02 20.14
C LEU A 101 28.20 -12.49 18.97
N ALA A 102 28.63 -13.49 18.19
CA ALA A 102 27.76 -14.14 17.21
C ALA A 102 26.70 -14.97 17.96
N ARG A 103 25.43 -14.59 17.86
CA ARG A 103 24.31 -15.39 18.39
C ARG A 103 24.39 -16.79 17.75
N ARG A 104 24.63 -17.82 18.57
CA ARG A 104 24.52 -19.22 18.11
C ARG A 104 23.08 -19.47 17.61
N PRO A 105 22.88 -19.86 16.34
CA PRO A 105 21.54 -20.02 15.76
C PRO A 105 20.72 -21.04 16.54
N ARG A 106 19.40 -20.88 16.58
CA ARG A 106 18.55 -21.91 17.15
C ARG A 106 18.38 -23.03 16.12
N ILE A 107 18.57 -24.28 16.54
CA ILE A 107 18.47 -25.46 15.68
C ILE A 107 17.27 -26.31 16.10
N SER A 108 16.49 -26.77 15.13
CA SER A 108 15.38 -27.72 15.36
C SER A 108 15.59 -29.02 14.60
N PHE A 109 15.73 -30.12 15.34
CA PHE A 109 15.69 -31.46 14.76
C PHE A 109 14.24 -31.90 14.62
N CYS A 110 13.73 -31.92 13.39
CA CYS A 110 12.35 -32.19 13.04
C CYS A 110 12.17 -33.69 12.75
N ILE A 111 11.40 -34.36 13.60
CA ILE A 111 11.22 -35.81 13.59
C ILE A 111 9.74 -36.11 13.39
N SER A 112 9.37 -36.61 12.22
CA SER A 112 8.02 -37.15 11.97
C SER A 112 7.99 -38.65 12.23
N CYS A 113 7.01 -39.12 13.00
CA CYS A 113 6.88 -40.53 13.36
C CYS A 113 5.43 -41.02 13.21
N ARG A 114 5.26 -42.20 12.60
CA ARG A 114 4.01 -42.96 12.64
C ARG A 114 4.30 -44.46 12.74
N GLY A 115 3.84 -45.11 13.81
CA GLY A 115 3.97 -46.56 13.99
C GLY A 115 5.42 -47.08 14.16
N ARG A 116 6.36 -46.19 14.50
CA ARG A 116 7.81 -46.47 14.60
C ARG A 116 8.40 -46.25 15.99
N LEU A 117 7.59 -46.39 17.05
CA LEU A 117 8.05 -46.21 18.43
C LEU A 117 9.26 -47.09 18.79
N HIS A 118 9.36 -48.30 18.23
CA HIS A 118 10.47 -49.23 18.48
C HIS A 118 11.83 -48.70 17.97
N HIS A 119 11.85 -47.90 16.90
CA HIS A 119 13.05 -47.20 16.44
C HIS A 119 13.31 -45.95 17.26
N LEU A 120 12.28 -45.15 17.51
CA LEU A 120 12.41 -43.88 18.24
C LEU A 120 12.96 -44.08 19.66
N ARG A 121 12.61 -45.19 20.33
CA ARG A 121 13.16 -45.59 21.63
C ARG A 121 14.68 -45.74 21.65
N GLN A 122 15.26 -46.13 20.53
CA GLN A 122 16.69 -46.36 20.40
C GLN A 122 17.44 -45.07 20.04
N THR A 123 16.81 -44.19 19.25
CA THR A 123 17.47 -43.03 18.64
C THR A 123 17.29 -41.74 19.45
N LEU A 124 16.06 -41.39 19.85
CA LEU A 124 15.76 -40.05 20.34
C LEU A 124 16.47 -39.71 21.65
N LEU A 125 16.47 -40.63 22.63
CA LEU A 125 17.17 -40.44 23.90
C LEU A 125 18.67 -40.28 23.70
N GLN A 126 19.26 -41.07 22.80
CA GLN A 126 20.68 -40.98 22.47
C GLN A 126 21.00 -39.66 21.75
N ASN A 127 20.17 -39.26 20.78
CA ASN A 127 20.36 -38.01 20.04
C ASN A 127 20.28 -36.77 20.96
N ILE A 128 19.38 -36.76 21.94
CA ILE A 128 19.30 -35.71 22.97
C ILE A 128 20.59 -35.66 23.79
N ALA A 129 21.09 -36.82 24.25
CA ALA A 129 22.32 -36.92 25.02
C ALA A 129 23.56 -36.48 24.22
N ASP A 130 23.64 -36.91 22.96
CA ASP A 130 24.75 -36.65 22.04
C ASP A 130 24.92 -35.16 21.72
N ASN A 131 23.85 -34.36 21.82
CA ASN A 131 23.86 -32.93 21.51
C ASN A 131 23.55 -32.06 22.74
N LYS A 132 23.75 -32.58 23.95
CA LYS A 132 23.51 -31.87 25.21
C LYS A 132 24.33 -30.57 25.35
N ASP A 133 25.48 -30.52 24.69
CA ASP A 133 26.44 -29.41 24.70
C ASP A 133 25.99 -28.19 23.88
N TYR A 134 24.99 -28.33 23.01
CA TYR A 134 24.41 -27.19 22.29
C TYR A 134 23.16 -26.66 23.01
N PRO A 135 23.21 -25.47 23.65
CA PRO A 135 22.10 -24.96 24.45
C PRO A 135 20.88 -24.55 23.60
N ASN A 136 21.10 -23.99 22.41
CA ASN A 136 20.03 -23.48 21.53
C ASN A 136 19.49 -24.56 20.58
N LEU A 137 19.23 -25.77 21.09
CA LEU A 137 18.73 -26.91 20.32
C LEU A 137 17.39 -27.39 20.86
N GLU A 138 16.45 -27.66 19.94
CA GLU A 138 15.20 -28.38 20.23
C GLU A 138 15.00 -29.59 19.32
N PHE A 139 14.25 -30.57 19.82
CA PHE A 139 13.76 -31.72 19.10
C PHE A 139 12.24 -31.59 18.91
N VAL A 140 11.79 -31.49 17.67
CA VAL A 140 10.37 -31.35 17.32
C VAL A 140 9.86 -32.72 16.89
N LEU A 141 9.17 -33.41 17.80
CA LEU A 141 8.61 -34.73 17.57
C LEU A 141 7.13 -34.62 17.16
N LEU A 142 6.84 -34.90 15.90
CA LEU A 142 5.49 -34.98 15.36
C LEU A 142 5.02 -36.44 15.32
N ASP A 143 4.11 -36.78 16.24
CA ASP A 143 3.32 -38.00 16.22
C ASP A 143 2.17 -37.86 15.22
N TYR A 144 2.38 -38.46 14.06
CA TYR A 144 1.50 -38.33 12.90
C TYR A 144 0.37 -39.38 12.96
N ASN A 145 -0.39 -39.37 14.06
CA ASN A 145 -1.50 -40.29 14.35
C ASN A 145 -1.04 -41.75 14.54
N SER A 146 -0.03 -41.97 15.40
CA SER A 146 0.50 -43.31 15.69
C SER A 146 -0.45 -44.13 16.57
N SER A 147 -0.62 -45.41 16.25
CA SER A 147 -1.43 -46.36 17.04
C SER A 147 -0.61 -47.30 17.94
N ASP A 148 0.70 -47.11 18.03
CA ASP A 148 1.65 -48.01 18.71
C ASP A 148 2.01 -47.58 20.15
N GLY A 149 1.27 -46.62 20.72
CA GLY A 149 1.47 -46.11 22.07
C GLY A 149 2.57 -45.04 22.20
N LEU A 150 2.93 -44.37 21.08
CA LEU A 150 3.94 -43.31 21.06
C LEU A 150 3.66 -42.19 22.08
N GLY A 151 2.44 -41.65 22.10
CA GLY A 151 2.07 -40.58 23.03
C GLY A 151 2.24 -40.94 24.51
N ASP A 152 1.87 -42.17 24.91
CA ASP A 152 2.05 -42.65 26.28
C ASP A 152 3.52 -42.79 26.66
N TRP A 153 4.34 -43.24 25.71
CA TRP A 153 5.79 -43.34 25.91
C TRP A 153 6.43 -41.96 26.05
N VAL A 154 6.08 -41.00 25.19
CA VAL A 154 6.58 -39.62 25.27
C VAL A 154 6.21 -39.00 26.63
N ARG A 155 4.94 -39.16 27.07
CA ARG A 155 4.46 -38.62 28.34
C ARG A 155 5.24 -39.15 29.54
N ARG A 156 5.70 -40.41 29.48
CA ARG A 156 6.42 -41.06 30.57
C ARG A 156 7.92 -40.81 30.55
N GLU A 157 8.57 -40.95 29.39
CA GLU A 157 10.03 -40.95 29.29
C GLU A 157 10.63 -39.59 28.93
N LEU A 158 9.88 -38.69 28.25
CA LEU A 158 10.39 -37.41 27.75
C LEU A 158 9.83 -36.19 28.51
N ARG A 159 9.16 -36.42 29.64
CA ARG A 159 8.52 -35.36 30.42
C ARG A 159 9.49 -34.25 30.81
N GLU A 160 10.66 -34.62 31.37
CA GLU A 160 11.68 -33.64 31.79
C GLU A 160 12.21 -32.83 30.60
N GLU A 161 12.37 -33.47 29.44
CA GLU A 161 12.85 -32.81 28.23
C GLU A 161 11.78 -31.89 27.59
N ILE A 162 10.51 -32.21 27.76
CA ILE A 162 9.39 -31.33 27.38
C ILE A 162 9.33 -30.12 28.32
N GLU A 163 9.45 -30.35 29.63
CA GLU A 163 9.43 -29.29 30.65
C GLU A 163 10.64 -28.34 30.50
N SER A 164 11.81 -28.85 30.09
CA SER A 164 13.00 -28.03 29.81
C SER A 164 12.92 -27.27 28.48
N GLY A 165 11.96 -27.60 27.62
CA GLY A 165 11.84 -27.07 26.26
C GLY A 165 12.81 -27.71 25.25
N ARG A 166 13.55 -28.75 25.64
CA ARG A 166 14.46 -29.51 24.76
C ARG A 166 13.70 -30.35 23.75
N VAL A 167 12.51 -30.85 24.10
CA VAL A 167 11.60 -31.58 23.22
C VAL A 167 10.28 -30.82 23.11
N SER A 168 9.80 -30.61 21.88
CA SER A 168 8.42 -30.18 21.61
C SER A 168 7.67 -31.33 20.95
N TYR A 169 6.66 -31.86 21.65
CA TYR A 169 5.83 -32.96 21.14
C TYR A 169 4.54 -32.41 20.54
N TYR A 170 4.19 -32.93 19.36
CA TYR A 170 2.97 -32.59 18.65
C TYR A 170 2.26 -33.86 18.19
N HIS A 171 0.94 -33.91 18.35
CA HIS A 171 0.12 -35.04 17.93
C HIS A 171 -0.96 -34.61 16.92
N THR A 172 -1.19 -35.42 15.89
CA THR A 172 -2.28 -35.19 14.92
C THR A 172 -3.31 -36.32 14.99
N SER A 173 -4.60 -36.01 14.85
CA SER A 173 -5.70 -36.99 14.80
C SER A 173 -6.11 -37.39 13.37
N GLN A 174 -5.53 -36.72 12.37
CA GLN A 174 -5.73 -36.90 10.94
C GLN A 174 -4.37 -36.65 10.25
N PRO A 175 -4.08 -37.25 9.09
CA PRO A 175 -4.90 -38.15 8.27
C PRO A 175 -4.76 -39.64 8.64
N ALA A 176 -5.58 -40.48 7.98
CA ALA A 176 -5.65 -41.92 8.19
C ALA A 176 -4.44 -42.73 7.67
N TYR A 177 -3.54 -42.15 6.88
CA TYR A 177 -2.32 -42.79 6.36
C TYR A 177 -1.10 -41.89 6.55
N PHE A 178 0.09 -42.48 6.62
CA PHE A 178 1.33 -41.69 6.66
C PHE A 178 1.57 -40.99 5.33
N ARG A 179 1.80 -39.67 5.39
CA ARG A 179 2.18 -38.84 4.24
C ARG A 179 3.53 -38.18 4.56
N PRO A 180 4.67 -38.77 4.16
CA PRO A 180 6.00 -38.32 4.58
C PRO A 180 6.26 -36.84 4.31
N ALA A 181 6.02 -36.37 3.08
CA ALA A 181 6.22 -34.97 2.70
C ALA A 181 5.38 -34.00 3.55
N HIS A 182 4.09 -34.28 3.75
CA HIS A 182 3.21 -33.46 4.60
C HIS A 182 3.65 -33.47 6.06
N ALA A 183 3.99 -34.63 6.62
CA ALA A 183 4.45 -34.76 8.01
C ALA A 183 5.76 -34.00 8.26
N ARG A 184 6.70 -34.06 7.31
CA ARG A 184 7.97 -33.30 7.36
C ARG A 184 7.71 -31.79 7.25
N ASN A 185 6.89 -31.37 6.29
CA ASN A 185 6.48 -29.96 6.17
C ASN A 185 5.79 -29.45 7.45
N LEU A 186 4.86 -30.20 8.02
CA LEU A 186 4.15 -29.84 9.26
C LEU A 186 5.12 -29.75 10.44
N SER A 187 6.04 -30.69 10.61
CA SER A 187 7.03 -30.63 11.70
C SER A 187 7.97 -29.42 11.56
N VAL A 188 8.41 -29.09 10.34
CA VAL A 188 9.18 -27.86 10.05
C VAL A 188 8.36 -26.60 10.35
N ARG A 189 7.07 -26.57 10.01
CA ARG A 189 6.17 -25.44 10.34
C ARG A 189 6.00 -25.24 11.84
N LEU A 190 6.03 -26.32 12.63
CA LEU A 190 5.91 -26.31 14.09
C LEU A 190 7.24 -26.02 14.81
N ALA A 191 8.36 -26.08 14.09
CA ALA A 191 9.69 -25.81 14.61
C ALA A 191 9.95 -24.30 14.81
N SER A 192 10.76 -23.96 15.81
CA SER A 192 11.10 -22.58 16.17
C SER A 192 12.56 -22.19 15.89
N GLY A 193 13.37 -23.12 15.37
CA GLY A 193 14.76 -22.89 15.00
C GLY A 193 14.93 -22.10 13.70
N ASP A 194 16.01 -21.33 13.64
CA ASP A 194 16.47 -20.64 12.43
C ASP A 194 16.93 -21.66 11.38
N ILE A 195 17.60 -22.72 11.85
CA ILE A 195 18.06 -23.86 11.06
C ILE A 195 17.23 -25.08 11.45
N ILE A 196 16.68 -25.78 10.46
CA ILE A 196 15.99 -27.05 10.64
C ILE A 196 16.88 -28.19 10.15
N CYS A 197 16.77 -29.35 10.78
CA CYS A 197 17.32 -30.59 10.29
C CYS A 197 16.24 -31.67 10.28
N LEU A 198 15.96 -32.26 9.14
CA LEU A 198 15.05 -33.41 9.06
C LEU A 198 15.78 -34.65 9.57
N VAL A 199 15.20 -35.33 10.57
CA VAL A 199 15.79 -36.52 11.18
C VAL A 199 14.69 -37.59 11.29
N ASP A 200 14.84 -38.70 10.56
CA ASP A 200 13.88 -39.80 10.61
C ASP A 200 13.93 -40.54 11.98
N ALA A 201 12.88 -41.29 12.31
CA ALA A 201 12.76 -41.92 13.63
C ALA A 201 13.83 -42.99 13.93
N ASP A 202 14.48 -43.52 12.91
CA ASP A 202 15.52 -44.57 12.92
C ASP A 202 16.94 -44.01 12.77
N ASN A 203 17.10 -42.69 12.77
CA ASN A 203 18.33 -41.99 12.46
C ASN A 203 19.09 -41.54 13.74
N PHE A 204 20.39 -41.84 13.84
CA PHE A 204 21.29 -41.33 14.88
C PHE A 204 22.02 -40.07 14.41
N THR A 205 22.09 -39.03 15.24
CA THR A 205 22.79 -37.77 14.93
C THR A 205 24.29 -37.86 15.22
N GLY A 206 24.67 -38.62 16.24
CA GLY A 206 26.04 -38.65 16.76
C GLY A 206 26.41 -37.41 17.58
N ARG A 207 27.47 -37.53 18.38
CA ARG A 207 27.93 -36.51 19.33
C ARG A 207 28.35 -35.21 18.64
N GLY A 208 27.80 -34.07 19.10
CA GLY A 208 28.19 -32.73 18.63
C GLY A 208 27.63 -32.32 17.26
N PHE A 209 26.64 -33.03 16.73
CA PHE A 209 26.06 -32.75 15.40
C PHE A 209 25.41 -31.37 15.29
N ALA A 210 24.76 -30.88 16.35
CA ALA A 210 24.18 -29.54 16.37
C ALA A 210 25.24 -28.45 16.23
N SER A 211 26.39 -28.60 16.89
CA SER A 211 27.54 -27.68 16.71
C SER A 211 28.06 -27.75 15.27
N TYR A 212 28.22 -28.95 14.71
CA TYR A 212 28.62 -29.13 13.32
C TYR A 212 27.68 -28.40 12.34
N ILE A 213 26.36 -28.54 12.51
CA ILE A 213 25.37 -27.82 11.70
C ILE A 213 25.53 -26.30 11.83
N ALA A 214 25.68 -25.79 13.06
CA ALA A 214 25.83 -24.36 13.31
C ALA A 214 27.05 -23.75 12.61
N ASP A 215 28.12 -24.52 12.44
CA ASP A 215 29.38 -24.07 11.84
C ASP A 215 29.40 -24.19 10.30
N HIS A 216 28.53 -25.02 9.70
CA HIS A 216 28.61 -25.38 8.27
C HIS A 216 27.38 -24.96 7.44
N VAL A 217 26.23 -24.69 8.06
CA VAL A 217 25.03 -24.23 7.36
C VAL A 217 24.99 -22.71 7.30
N GLU A 218 25.06 -22.18 6.09
CA GLU A 218 24.93 -20.74 5.79
C GLU A 218 23.56 -20.44 5.17
N PRO A 219 23.07 -19.19 5.19
CA PRO A 219 21.78 -18.81 4.60
C PRO A 219 21.63 -19.15 3.10
N ASP A 220 22.73 -19.33 2.37
CA ASP A 220 22.78 -19.69 0.95
C ASP A 220 23.23 -21.14 0.70
N SER A 221 23.31 -21.98 1.74
CA SER A 221 23.73 -23.38 1.64
C SER A 221 22.82 -24.36 2.40
N PHE A 222 22.98 -25.64 2.09
CA PHE A 222 22.35 -26.75 2.82
C PHE A 222 23.24 -27.99 2.84
N LEU A 223 23.08 -28.80 3.88
CA LEU A 223 23.80 -30.07 4.05
C LEU A 223 22.87 -31.25 3.82
N VAL A 224 23.33 -32.28 3.11
CA VAL A 224 22.56 -33.50 2.79
C VAL A 224 23.22 -34.76 3.35
N GLY A 225 22.41 -35.74 3.77
CA GLY A 225 22.83 -37.03 4.32
C GLY A 225 23.30 -38.06 3.30
N CYS A 226 23.75 -37.61 2.12
CA CYS A 226 24.30 -38.44 1.05
C CYS A 226 25.61 -37.85 0.51
N ARG A 227 26.42 -38.67 -0.16
CA ARG A 227 27.65 -38.25 -0.85
C ARG A 227 27.32 -37.56 -2.17
N MET A 228 27.99 -36.45 -2.43
CA MET A 228 28.00 -35.81 -3.75
C MET A 228 29.11 -36.41 -4.63
N GLU A 229 28.74 -36.99 -5.77
CA GLU A 229 29.67 -37.42 -6.83
C GLU A 229 29.37 -36.67 -8.12
N GLY A 230 30.11 -35.58 -8.36
CA GLY A 230 29.76 -34.62 -9.40
C GLY A 230 28.38 -34.02 -9.12
N ASP A 231 27.44 -34.19 -10.05
CA ASP A 231 26.06 -33.72 -9.90
C ASP A 231 25.11 -34.75 -9.28
N ARG A 232 25.59 -35.95 -8.94
CA ARG A 232 24.76 -37.06 -8.43
C ARG A 232 24.77 -37.15 -6.91
N PHE A 233 23.59 -37.41 -6.35
CA PHE A 233 23.40 -37.78 -4.95
C PHE A 233 23.55 -39.30 -4.79
N VAL A 234 24.53 -39.74 -4.01
CA VAL A 234 24.85 -41.15 -3.79
C VAL A 234 24.74 -41.48 -2.29
N PRO A 235 23.94 -42.47 -1.87
CA PRO A 235 23.82 -42.83 -0.45
C PRO A 235 25.18 -43.20 0.18
N PHE A 236 25.33 -42.93 1.48
CA PHE A 236 26.35 -43.64 2.28
C PHE A 236 25.92 -45.10 2.46
N ASP A 237 26.81 -45.99 2.90
CA ASP A 237 26.66 -47.47 2.90
C ASP A 237 25.26 -48.06 3.23
N ASP A 238 24.40 -47.33 3.97
CA ASP A 238 22.97 -47.61 4.16
C ASP A 238 22.09 -46.46 3.61
N GLU A 239 21.06 -46.79 2.82
CA GLU A 239 20.12 -45.85 2.17
C GLU A 239 19.21 -45.09 3.15
N GLY A 240 19.23 -45.39 4.45
CA GLY A 240 18.34 -44.78 5.45
C GLY A 240 18.63 -43.33 5.87
N CYS A 241 19.70 -42.71 5.36
CA CYS A 241 20.07 -41.33 5.72
C CYS A 241 19.85 -40.29 4.61
N VAL A 242 19.38 -40.70 3.42
CA VAL A 242 19.27 -39.81 2.25
C VAL A 242 18.35 -38.62 2.50
N GLY A 243 17.26 -38.82 3.26
CA GLY A 243 16.30 -37.76 3.62
C GLY A 243 16.77 -36.80 4.72
N ARG A 244 17.98 -36.98 5.26
CA ARG A 244 18.55 -36.07 6.24
C ARG A 244 19.05 -34.80 5.55
N VAL A 245 18.48 -33.66 5.89
CA VAL A 245 18.89 -32.36 5.36
C VAL A 245 18.91 -31.31 6.46
N ALA A 246 20.00 -30.54 6.55
CA ALA A 246 20.11 -29.37 7.41
C ALA A 246 20.15 -28.10 6.58
N ILE A 247 19.23 -27.17 6.83
CA ILE A 247 19.03 -25.96 6.04
C ILE A 247 18.37 -24.87 6.89
N TYR A 248 18.57 -23.60 6.53
CA TYR A 248 17.74 -22.52 7.09
C TYR A 248 16.26 -22.77 6.81
N LYS A 249 15.43 -22.61 7.85
CA LYS A 249 13.98 -22.78 7.77
C LYS A 249 13.37 -21.90 6.68
N SER A 250 13.88 -20.67 6.52
CA SER A 250 13.48 -19.75 5.46
C SER A 250 13.67 -20.35 4.07
N ALA A 251 14.85 -20.88 3.76
CA ALA A 251 15.17 -21.44 2.45
C ALA A 251 14.32 -22.67 2.12
N TYR A 252 14.04 -23.52 3.11
CA TYR A 252 13.10 -24.64 2.97
C TYR A 252 11.70 -24.16 2.56
N LEU A 253 11.20 -23.10 3.19
CA LEU A 253 9.89 -22.54 2.90
C LEU A 253 9.85 -21.73 1.59
N ASP A 254 10.98 -21.19 1.13
CA ASP A 254 11.08 -20.39 -0.10
C ASP A 254 10.89 -21.25 -1.37
N VAL A 255 11.24 -22.54 -1.31
CA VAL A 255 10.93 -23.52 -2.39
C VAL A 255 9.59 -24.23 -2.19
N GLY A 256 8.80 -23.83 -1.20
CA GLY A 256 7.51 -24.46 -0.91
C GLY A 256 7.59 -25.74 -0.08
N GLY A 257 8.73 -26.05 0.55
CA GLY A 257 8.95 -27.32 1.26
C GLY A 257 9.01 -28.53 0.33
N MET A 258 8.77 -29.73 0.86
CA MET A 258 8.64 -30.97 0.07
C MET A 258 7.31 -31.02 -0.70
N ASP A 259 7.27 -31.61 -1.89
CA ASP A 259 6.02 -31.74 -2.67
C ASP A 259 5.00 -32.64 -1.93
N GLU A 260 3.90 -32.06 -1.44
CA GLU A 260 2.88 -32.81 -0.71
C GLU A 260 1.96 -33.64 -1.61
N GLU A 261 2.04 -33.42 -2.92
CA GLU A 261 1.37 -34.26 -3.90
C GLU A 261 2.18 -35.55 -4.19
N HIS A 262 3.42 -35.67 -3.69
CA HIS A 262 4.08 -36.98 -3.65
C HIS A 262 3.26 -37.95 -2.80
N VAL A 263 3.04 -39.14 -3.37
CA VAL A 263 2.26 -40.21 -2.76
C VAL A 263 3.11 -41.47 -2.68
N GLY A 264 2.82 -42.31 -1.69
CA GLY A 264 3.55 -43.55 -1.46
C GLY A 264 4.99 -43.29 -1.01
N TRP A 265 5.97 -43.85 -1.72
CA TRP A 265 7.34 -43.97 -1.24
C TRP A 265 8.40 -43.36 -2.17
N GLY A 266 9.24 -42.49 -1.58
CA GLY A 266 10.53 -42.06 -2.11
C GLY A 266 10.52 -40.92 -3.13
N TYR A 267 11.72 -40.41 -3.42
CA TYR A 267 12.06 -39.27 -4.30
C TYR A 267 11.69 -37.86 -3.77
N ASP A 268 10.92 -37.75 -2.69
CA ASP A 268 10.56 -36.46 -2.09
C ASP A 268 11.76 -35.66 -1.57
N ASP A 269 12.79 -36.33 -1.08
CA ASP A 269 14.04 -35.69 -0.62
C ASP A 269 14.88 -35.18 -1.80
N LEU A 270 15.01 -35.99 -2.87
CA LEU A 270 15.78 -35.63 -4.05
C LEU A 270 15.13 -34.47 -4.82
N ASP A 271 13.80 -34.49 -4.96
CA ASP A 271 13.03 -33.37 -5.51
C ASP A 271 13.33 -32.06 -4.78
N LEU A 272 13.35 -32.07 -3.44
CA LEU A 272 13.71 -30.89 -2.65
C LEU A 272 15.14 -30.42 -2.95
N TYR A 273 16.11 -31.33 -3.00
CA TYR A 273 17.51 -30.98 -3.25
C TYR A 273 17.73 -30.42 -4.65
N GLU A 274 17.08 -31.00 -5.66
CA GLU A 274 17.13 -30.54 -7.05
C GLU A 274 16.51 -29.15 -7.20
N ARG A 275 15.37 -28.89 -6.56
CA ARG A 275 14.74 -27.56 -6.54
C ARG A 275 15.61 -26.52 -5.84
N LEU A 276 16.23 -26.86 -4.71
CA LEU A 276 17.19 -25.99 -4.02
C LEU A 276 18.43 -25.69 -4.89
N ARG A 277 19.00 -26.69 -5.56
CA ARG A 277 20.14 -26.49 -6.47
C ARG A 277 19.76 -25.70 -7.72
N THR A 278 18.56 -25.90 -8.26
CA THR A 278 18.04 -25.14 -9.40
C THR A 278 17.82 -23.67 -9.02
N MET A 279 17.41 -23.39 -7.79
CA MET A 279 17.42 -22.03 -7.25
C MET A 279 18.84 -21.49 -7.02
N GLY A 280 19.89 -22.31 -6.99
CA GLY A 280 21.27 -21.87 -6.82
C GLY A 280 21.79 -21.88 -5.38
N TYR A 281 21.14 -22.63 -4.48
CA TYR A 281 21.68 -22.91 -3.15
C TYR A 281 22.87 -23.87 -3.24
N ARG A 282 23.91 -23.62 -2.43
CA ARG A 282 25.11 -24.46 -2.38
C ARG A 282 24.81 -25.73 -1.57
N CYS A 283 25.08 -26.90 -2.15
CA CYS A 283 24.87 -28.19 -1.51
C CYS A 283 26.20 -28.79 -1.02
N GLN A 284 26.23 -29.35 0.19
CA GLN A 284 27.37 -30.10 0.72
C GLN A 284 26.92 -31.39 1.43
N SER A 285 27.80 -32.39 1.50
CA SER A 285 27.50 -33.63 2.23
C SER A 285 27.74 -33.47 3.73
N ILE A 286 26.83 -34.02 4.53
CA ILE A 286 27.03 -34.24 5.97
C ILE A 286 28.15 -35.27 6.14
N GLU A 287 29.04 -35.04 7.11
CA GLU A 287 30.11 -35.99 7.40
C GLU A 287 29.57 -37.39 7.77
N PRO A 288 30.16 -38.48 7.26
CA PRO A 288 29.65 -39.85 7.46
C PRO A 288 29.45 -40.24 8.94
N ARG A 289 30.25 -39.70 9.86
CA ARG A 289 30.10 -39.97 11.31
C ARG A 289 28.75 -39.55 11.88
N HIS A 290 28.10 -38.58 11.22
CA HIS A 290 26.79 -38.01 11.52
C HIS A 290 25.69 -38.52 10.57
N ALA A 291 25.93 -39.58 9.79
CA ALA A 291 24.96 -40.14 8.85
C ALA A 291 24.77 -41.65 9.12
N ARG A 292 24.21 -41.99 10.30
CA ARG A 292 23.92 -43.38 10.72
C ARG A 292 22.43 -43.59 10.97
N CYS A 293 21.92 -44.77 10.60
CA CYS A 293 20.54 -45.21 10.81
C CYS A 293 20.49 -46.67 11.32
N ILE A 294 19.32 -47.11 11.77
CA ILE A 294 19.06 -48.51 12.15
C ILE A 294 18.74 -49.31 10.88
N ALA A 295 19.46 -50.40 10.63
CA ALA A 295 19.19 -51.27 9.50
C ALA A 295 17.84 -52.00 9.67
N HIS A 296 16.97 -51.89 8.67
CA HIS A 296 15.68 -52.59 8.60
C HIS A 296 15.20 -52.77 7.14
N ASP A 297 14.19 -53.61 6.93
CA ASP A 297 13.65 -53.90 5.60
C ASP A 297 12.65 -52.84 5.08
N ASP A 298 12.24 -53.01 3.82
CA ASP A 298 11.27 -52.12 3.15
C ASP A 298 9.81 -52.39 3.56
N LEU A 299 9.47 -53.56 4.13
CA LEU A 299 8.10 -53.84 4.63
C LEU A 299 7.75 -52.87 5.75
N ASP A 300 8.72 -52.67 6.62
CA ASP A 300 8.66 -51.72 7.70
C ASP A 300 8.49 -50.27 7.19
N ARG A 301 9.14 -49.90 6.06
CA ARG A 301 9.04 -48.55 5.46
C ARG A 301 7.65 -48.23 4.94
N LYS A 302 6.95 -49.22 4.39
CA LYS A 302 5.69 -49.03 3.66
C LYS A 302 4.42 -49.35 4.46
N LYS A 303 4.55 -49.99 5.62
CA LYS A 303 3.41 -50.47 6.45
C LYS A 303 2.34 -49.41 6.73
N GLU A 304 2.73 -48.15 6.95
CA GLU A 304 1.82 -47.06 7.30
C GLU A 304 1.42 -46.18 6.10
N LEU A 305 1.97 -46.45 4.90
CA LEU A 305 1.66 -45.71 3.68
C LEU A 305 0.30 -46.13 3.10
N GLN A 306 -0.30 -45.24 2.32
CA GLN A 306 -1.55 -45.53 1.60
C GLN A 306 -1.38 -46.68 0.59
N TYR A 307 -0.22 -46.76 -0.07
CA TYR A 307 0.13 -47.80 -1.03
C TYR A 307 1.21 -48.69 -0.40
N GLN A 308 0.92 -49.98 -0.20
CA GLN A 308 1.81 -50.92 0.50
C GLN A 308 2.50 -51.91 -0.45
N ASP A 309 2.05 -52.02 -1.70
CA ASP A 309 2.64 -52.92 -2.72
C ASP A 309 3.81 -52.28 -3.50
N ILE A 310 4.40 -51.23 -2.94
CA ILE A 310 5.52 -50.46 -3.52
C ILE A 310 6.86 -50.81 -2.83
N GLY A 311 7.99 -50.39 -3.42
CA GLY A 311 9.35 -50.63 -2.94
C GLY A 311 10.41 -50.17 -3.95
N ARG A 312 11.70 -50.34 -3.63
CA ARG A 312 12.85 -49.93 -4.49
C ARG A 312 12.78 -50.45 -5.92
N ASP A 313 12.30 -51.68 -6.09
CA ASP A 313 12.25 -52.37 -7.38
C ASP A 313 10.84 -52.42 -8.00
N SER A 314 9.87 -51.65 -7.48
CA SER A 314 8.48 -51.71 -7.95
C SER A 314 8.29 -50.98 -9.28
N SER A 315 7.66 -51.65 -10.25
CA SER A 315 7.26 -51.11 -11.56
C SER A 315 5.81 -50.60 -11.59
N ILE A 316 5.15 -50.55 -10.44
CA ILE A 316 3.76 -50.07 -10.31
C ILE A 316 3.71 -48.55 -10.52
N GLU A 317 2.77 -48.07 -11.33
CA GLU A 317 2.71 -46.65 -11.72
C GLU A 317 2.28 -45.70 -10.60
N ARG A 318 1.54 -46.15 -9.58
CA ARG A 318 0.95 -45.27 -8.55
C ARG A 318 1.60 -45.43 -7.18
N GLY A 319 2.11 -44.33 -6.61
CA GLY A 319 2.78 -44.27 -5.31
C GLY A 319 4.25 -44.69 -5.32
N SER A 320 4.88 -44.85 -6.49
CA SER A 320 6.26 -45.34 -6.61
C SER A 320 7.29 -44.22 -6.75
N VAL A 321 8.55 -44.55 -6.50
CA VAL A 321 9.70 -43.64 -6.68
C VAL A 321 9.73 -43.06 -8.10
N TRP A 322 9.38 -43.87 -9.11
CA TRP A 322 9.40 -43.46 -10.51
C TRP A 322 8.31 -42.44 -10.85
N GLU A 323 7.12 -42.54 -10.25
CA GLU A 323 6.06 -41.55 -10.42
C GLU A 323 6.49 -40.19 -9.84
N ASN A 324 7.01 -40.20 -8.61
CA ASN A 324 7.51 -39.01 -7.93
C ASN A 324 8.71 -38.41 -8.69
N ALA A 325 9.60 -39.23 -9.24
CA ALA A 325 10.71 -38.77 -10.08
C ALA A 325 10.27 -38.08 -11.37
N ARG A 326 9.32 -38.68 -12.10
CA ARG A 326 8.76 -38.10 -13.33
C ARG A 326 8.05 -36.77 -13.04
N ARG A 327 7.39 -36.70 -11.88
CA ARG A 327 6.73 -35.48 -11.41
C ARG A 327 7.75 -34.38 -11.09
N SER A 328 8.80 -34.67 -10.33
CA SER A 328 9.92 -33.75 -10.08
C SER A 328 10.48 -33.21 -11.40
N GLN A 329 10.79 -34.09 -12.34
CA GLN A 329 11.32 -33.71 -13.65
C GLN A 329 10.36 -32.76 -14.41
N THR A 330 9.05 -33.06 -14.40
CA THR A 330 8.04 -32.21 -15.04
C THR A 330 7.98 -30.83 -14.37
N ASN A 331 8.07 -30.77 -13.04
CA ASN A 331 8.10 -29.50 -12.30
C ASN A 331 9.36 -28.69 -12.66
N LEU A 332 10.54 -29.31 -12.70
CA LEU A 332 11.80 -28.64 -13.03
C LEU A 332 11.82 -28.14 -14.48
N GLU A 333 11.41 -28.96 -15.46
CA GLU A 333 11.38 -28.60 -16.88
C GLU A 333 10.41 -27.46 -17.20
N SER A 334 9.30 -27.37 -16.45
CA SER A 334 8.33 -26.28 -16.56
C SER A 334 8.71 -25.03 -15.75
N GLY A 335 9.83 -25.04 -15.02
CA GLY A 335 10.25 -23.95 -14.14
C GLY A 335 9.42 -23.81 -12.87
N ARG A 336 8.59 -24.82 -12.52
CA ARG A 336 7.77 -24.86 -11.31
C ARG A 336 8.61 -25.31 -10.11
N ILE A 337 9.48 -24.41 -9.61
CA ILE A 337 10.40 -24.71 -8.51
C ILE A 337 9.78 -24.51 -7.11
N ILE A 338 8.79 -23.62 -6.99
CA ILE A 338 8.08 -23.35 -5.74
C ILE A 338 6.77 -24.15 -5.73
N LEU A 339 6.62 -25.05 -4.76
CA LEU A 339 5.50 -26.01 -4.70
C LEU A 339 4.47 -25.68 -3.59
N ASN A 340 3.41 -26.49 -3.51
CA ASN A 340 2.32 -26.44 -2.52
C ASN A 340 1.46 -25.17 -2.48
N GLY A 341 1.77 -24.14 -3.26
CA GLY A 341 0.93 -22.93 -3.38
C GLY A 341 0.68 -22.21 -2.05
N GLY A 342 1.66 -22.22 -1.13
CA GLY A 342 1.51 -21.64 0.22
C GLY A 342 0.92 -22.60 1.26
N ARG A 343 0.32 -23.73 0.86
CA ARG A 343 -0.31 -24.71 1.76
C ARG A 343 0.68 -25.72 2.39
N ILE A 344 1.91 -25.28 2.67
CA ILE A 344 3.00 -26.11 3.20
C ILE A 344 2.67 -26.56 4.64
N GLY A 345 2.49 -27.85 4.84
CA GLY A 345 2.31 -28.51 6.14
C GLY A 345 1.02 -28.09 6.86
N CYS A 346 -0.05 -27.77 6.12
CA CYS A 346 -1.29 -27.28 6.75
C CYS A 346 -2.03 -28.40 7.50
N GLY A 347 -2.50 -28.12 8.71
CA GLY A 347 -3.18 -29.09 9.57
C GLY A 347 -3.27 -28.65 11.02
N GLY A 348 -4.03 -29.38 11.83
CA GLY A 348 -4.09 -29.20 13.29
C GLY A 348 -3.18 -30.19 14.00
N ALA A 349 -2.47 -29.74 15.04
CA ALA A 349 -1.69 -30.59 15.92
C ALA A 349 -1.78 -30.15 17.39
N ASP A 350 -1.93 -31.09 18.30
CA ASP A 350 -1.99 -30.84 19.74
C ASP A 350 -0.58 -30.78 20.32
N ARG A 351 -0.22 -29.64 20.92
CA ARG A 351 1.12 -29.43 21.49
C ARG A 351 1.18 -29.93 22.93
N ASN A 352 2.19 -30.74 23.26
CA ASN A 352 2.54 -31.17 24.62
C ASN A 352 1.33 -31.66 25.47
N PHE A 353 0.38 -32.37 24.84
CA PHE A 353 -0.85 -32.87 25.48
C PHE A 353 -1.82 -31.79 25.99
N GLY A 354 -1.71 -30.55 25.53
CA GLY A 354 -2.62 -29.45 25.89
C GLY A 354 -4.01 -29.57 25.25
N GLU A 355 -4.98 -28.84 25.80
CA GLU A 355 -6.37 -28.80 25.29
C GLU A 355 -6.52 -27.94 24.02
N ALA A 356 -5.54 -27.09 23.71
CA ALA A 356 -5.57 -26.19 22.57
C ALA A 356 -4.69 -26.73 21.41
N SER A 357 -5.33 -27.04 20.28
CA SER A 357 -4.63 -27.44 19.05
C SER A 357 -3.95 -26.25 18.37
N VAL A 358 -2.71 -26.43 17.94
CA VAL A 358 -2.00 -25.51 17.04
C VAL A 358 -2.50 -25.76 15.62
N VAL A 359 -3.11 -24.75 14.99
CA VAL A 359 -3.58 -24.84 13.60
C VAL A 359 -2.57 -24.18 12.68
N VAL A 360 -1.87 -24.99 11.89
CA VAL A 360 -0.98 -24.52 10.83
C VAL A 360 -1.82 -24.22 9.59
N ARG A 361 -1.92 -22.93 9.25
CA ARG A 361 -2.69 -22.43 8.11
C ARG A 361 -1.79 -22.18 6.90
N GLU A 362 -2.42 -21.91 5.76
CA GLU A 362 -1.75 -21.49 4.53
C GLU A 362 -0.83 -20.30 4.78
N ARG A 363 0.42 -20.41 4.31
CA ARG A 363 1.42 -19.36 4.41
C ARG A 363 1.22 -18.40 3.23
N ARG A 364 0.64 -17.23 3.51
CA ARG A 364 0.60 -16.13 2.55
C ARG A 364 2.03 -15.60 2.32
N LEU A 365 2.41 -15.31 1.08
CA LEU A 365 3.68 -14.64 0.79
C LEU A 365 3.38 -13.15 0.58
N PRO A 366 3.52 -12.29 1.62
CA PRO A 366 3.27 -10.87 1.47
C PRO A 366 4.25 -10.24 0.48
N LEU A 367 3.75 -9.29 -0.31
CA LEU A 367 4.63 -8.45 -1.13
C LEU A 367 5.43 -7.53 -0.20
N ILE A 368 6.75 -7.53 -0.32
CA ILE A 368 7.66 -6.65 0.43
C ILE A 368 8.11 -5.53 -0.49
N SER A 369 7.90 -4.29 -0.10
CA SER A 369 8.39 -3.12 -0.84
C SER A 369 9.53 -2.44 -0.12
N ILE A 370 10.72 -2.50 -0.71
CA ILE A 370 11.88 -1.73 -0.26
C ILE A 370 11.81 -0.36 -0.92
N CYS A 371 11.42 0.64 -0.14
CA CYS A 371 11.14 2.00 -0.58
C CYS A 371 12.41 2.84 -0.38
N ILE A 372 13.00 3.31 -1.48
CA ILE A 372 14.26 4.05 -1.47
C ILE A 372 14.08 5.39 -2.18
N SER A 373 14.47 6.47 -1.50
CA SER A 373 14.69 7.74 -2.18
C SER A 373 16.05 7.72 -2.87
N ALA A 374 16.05 7.91 -4.19
CA ALA A 374 17.24 7.99 -5.03
C ALA A 374 17.66 9.44 -5.33
N ILE A 375 16.91 10.44 -4.87
CA ILE A 375 17.18 11.86 -5.11
C ILE A 375 18.55 12.22 -4.55
N GLY A 376 19.45 12.66 -5.43
CA GLY A 376 20.84 12.98 -5.08
C GLY A 376 21.74 11.79 -4.75
N GLN A 377 21.29 10.54 -4.95
CA GLN A 377 21.99 9.30 -4.56
C GLN A 377 22.12 8.29 -5.70
N ALA A 378 22.13 8.76 -6.96
CA ALA A 378 22.14 7.89 -8.13
C ALA A 378 23.38 6.98 -8.19
N ALA A 379 24.55 7.45 -7.76
CA ALA A 379 25.79 6.67 -7.75
C ALA A 379 25.74 5.52 -6.73
N GLU A 380 25.19 5.78 -5.55
CA GLU A 380 25.02 4.81 -4.48
C GLU A 380 24.06 3.70 -4.92
N ILE A 381 22.93 4.06 -5.54
CA ILE A 381 21.95 3.10 -6.07
C ILE A 381 22.57 2.19 -7.13
N ARG A 382 23.34 2.75 -8.08
CA ARG A 382 24.01 1.96 -9.13
C ARG A 382 24.97 0.92 -8.56
N ARG A 383 25.55 1.18 -7.38
CA ARG A 383 26.41 0.23 -6.66
C ARG A 383 25.61 -0.77 -5.82
N SER A 384 24.58 -0.32 -5.12
CA SER A 384 23.91 -1.14 -4.10
C SER A 384 22.77 -2.01 -4.62
N LEU A 385 22.02 -1.53 -5.60
CA LEU A 385 20.85 -2.23 -6.11
C LEU A 385 21.18 -3.62 -6.70
N PRO A 386 22.23 -3.81 -7.51
CA PRO A 386 22.58 -5.14 -8.04
C PRO A 386 22.92 -6.15 -6.94
N GLU A 387 23.64 -5.72 -5.90
CA GLU A 387 23.97 -6.58 -4.75
C GLU A 387 22.71 -6.96 -3.95
N ASN A 388 21.81 -6.01 -3.72
CA ASN A 388 20.56 -6.24 -3.01
C ASN A 388 19.60 -7.14 -3.82
N LEU A 389 19.53 -6.96 -5.14
CA LEU A 389 18.78 -7.84 -6.04
C LEU A 389 19.35 -9.26 -6.01
N TYR A 390 20.68 -9.40 -6.01
CA TYR A 390 21.33 -10.70 -5.90
C TYR A 390 21.06 -11.37 -4.55
N ALA A 391 21.13 -10.62 -3.43
CA ALA A 391 20.88 -11.14 -2.09
C ALA A 391 19.41 -11.55 -1.86
N THR A 392 18.48 -10.87 -2.54
CA THR A 392 17.03 -11.15 -2.48
C THR A 392 16.53 -12.02 -3.62
N ARG A 393 17.43 -12.54 -4.49
CA ARG A 393 17.06 -13.16 -5.78
C ARG A 393 16.02 -14.28 -5.67
N PHE A 394 15.98 -14.95 -4.51
CA PHE A 394 15.10 -16.07 -4.21
C PHE A 394 13.70 -15.71 -3.70
N TYR A 395 13.43 -14.44 -3.37
CA TYR A 395 12.11 -14.03 -2.91
C TYR A 395 11.29 -13.45 -4.07
N PRO A 396 10.25 -14.16 -4.56
CA PRO A 396 9.52 -13.74 -5.76
C PRO A 396 8.60 -12.54 -5.51
N ASN A 397 8.12 -12.37 -4.27
CA ASN A 397 7.16 -11.32 -3.91
C ASN A 397 7.87 -10.13 -3.25
N LEU A 398 8.89 -9.59 -3.91
CA LEU A 398 9.59 -8.39 -3.44
C LEU A 398 9.81 -7.39 -4.57
N GLU A 399 9.60 -6.12 -4.27
CA GLU A 399 9.87 -5.00 -5.17
C GLU A 399 10.79 -3.97 -4.52
N PHE A 400 11.64 -3.35 -5.34
CA PHE A 400 12.40 -2.15 -5.00
C PHE A 400 11.72 -0.94 -5.63
N VAL A 401 11.20 -0.04 -4.80
CA VAL A 401 10.49 1.17 -5.22
C VAL A 401 11.47 2.33 -5.14
N LEU A 402 11.89 2.83 -6.29
CA LEU A 402 12.89 3.89 -6.41
C LEU A 402 12.20 5.20 -6.77
N LEU A 403 12.30 6.20 -5.89
CA LEU A 403 11.84 7.56 -6.16
C LEU A 403 13.03 8.43 -6.61
N ASP A 404 13.03 8.81 -7.88
CA ASP A 404 14.08 9.59 -8.54
C ASP A 404 13.69 11.05 -8.72
N ALA A 405 14.71 11.89 -8.87
CA ALA A 405 14.57 13.33 -9.07
C ALA A 405 13.96 13.64 -10.46
N PRO A 406 13.41 14.85 -10.68
CA PRO A 406 12.79 15.21 -11.96
C PRO A 406 13.72 15.09 -13.18
N ASP A 407 15.03 15.18 -12.98
CA ASP A 407 16.05 15.03 -14.03
C ASP A 407 16.25 13.56 -14.47
N GLY A 408 15.79 12.58 -13.69
CA GLY A 408 15.71 11.18 -14.06
C GLY A 408 17.06 10.49 -14.28
N GLN A 409 18.07 10.76 -13.46
CA GLN A 409 19.43 10.24 -13.67
C GLN A 409 19.55 8.71 -13.65
N LEU A 410 18.56 7.98 -13.12
CA LEU A 410 18.57 6.52 -13.10
C LEU A 410 17.89 5.86 -14.32
N ASP A 411 16.99 6.56 -15.02
CA ASP A 411 16.08 5.96 -16.03
C ASP A 411 16.86 5.20 -17.12
N GLN A 412 17.83 5.85 -17.76
CA GLN A 412 18.63 5.24 -18.83
C GLN A 412 19.46 4.04 -18.34
N TRP A 413 20.00 4.12 -17.13
CA TRP A 413 20.82 3.05 -16.57
C TRP A 413 19.97 1.83 -16.22
N LEU A 414 18.82 2.03 -15.58
CA LEU A 414 17.90 0.94 -15.22
C LEU A 414 17.42 0.18 -16.45
N ARG A 415 17.01 0.89 -17.51
CA ARG A 415 16.56 0.27 -18.77
C ARG A 415 17.63 -0.54 -19.48
N LYS A 416 18.90 -0.17 -19.30
CA LYS A 416 20.02 -0.84 -19.94
C LYS A 416 20.50 -2.06 -19.14
N GLU A 417 20.70 -1.89 -17.84
CA GLU A 417 21.36 -2.90 -17.00
C GLU A 417 20.37 -3.85 -16.30
N LEU A 418 19.12 -3.41 -16.07
CA LEU A 418 18.08 -4.16 -15.33
C LEU A 418 16.72 -4.22 -16.05
N PRO A 419 16.65 -4.52 -17.38
CA PRO A 419 15.40 -4.51 -18.12
C PRO A 419 14.40 -5.56 -17.63
N LYS A 420 14.89 -6.75 -17.24
CA LYS A 420 14.03 -7.85 -16.78
C LYS A 420 13.37 -7.54 -15.44
N GLU A 421 14.07 -6.85 -14.56
CA GLU A 421 13.61 -6.46 -13.25
C GLU A 421 12.56 -5.33 -13.33
N LEU A 422 12.71 -4.42 -14.30
CA LEU A 422 11.67 -3.43 -14.62
C LEU A 422 10.41 -4.10 -15.19
N ASP A 423 10.57 -5.00 -16.17
CA ASP A 423 9.46 -5.68 -16.84
C ASP A 423 8.68 -6.60 -15.90
N SER A 424 9.37 -7.27 -14.98
CA SER A 424 8.76 -8.12 -13.95
C SER A 424 8.14 -7.34 -12.79
N GLY A 425 8.37 -6.02 -12.70
CA GLY A 425 7.93 -5.20 -11.56
C GLY A 425 8.77 -5.37 -10.29
N ARG A 426 9.87 -6.14 -10.35
CA ARG A 426 10.83 -6.31 -9.26
C ARG A 426 11.56 -5.00 -8.92
N VAL A 427 11.71 -4.12 -9.90
CA VAL A 427 12.11 -2.73 -9.70
C VAL A 427 10.99 -1.84 -10.22
N VAL A 428 10.44 -1.00 -9.34
CA VAL A 428 9.42 0.00 -9.66
C VAL A 428 10.09 1.36 -9.71
N TYR A 429 10.23 1.91 -10.92
CA TYR A 429 10.87 3.20 -11.12
C TYR A 429 9.84 4.33 -11.12
N CYS A 430 10.02 5.29 -10.21
CA CYS A 430 9.15 6.46 -10.08
C CYS A 430 9.99 7.73 -10.21
N ARG A 431 9.63 8.62 -11.12
CA ARG A 431 10.30 9.93 -11.31
C ARG A 431 9.38 11.06 -10.89
N LEU A 432 9.84 12.00 -10.07
CA LEU A 432 9.06 13.21 -9.74
C LEU A 432 8.65 13.98 -11.01
N ALA A 433 7.42 14.44 -11.07
CA ALA A 433 6.88 15.21 -12.18
C ALA A 433 6.15 16.47 -11.67
N PRO A 434 6.09 17.56 -12.47
CA PRO A 434 5.31 18.74 -12.10
C PRO A 434 3.80 18.44 -11.96
N PRO A 435 3.08 19.15 -11.05
CA PRO A 435 3.61 20.10 -10.09
C PRO A 435 4.44 19.43 -8.99
N LEU A 436 5.60 20.04 -8.66
CA LEU A 436 6.48 19.54 -7.61
C LEU A 436 5.87 19.80 -6.23
N PRO A 437 6.24 19.00 -5.21
CA PRO A 437 5.71 19.18 -3.86
C PRO A 437 6.04 20.56 -3.28
N ALA A 438 5.12 21.12 -2.47
CA ALA A 438 5.22 22.48 -1.95
C ALA A 438 6.44 22.69 -1.03
N CYS A 439 6.88 21.67 -0.28
CA CYS A 439 8.09 21.75 0.56
C CYS A 439 9.40 21.48 -0.21
N GLY A 440 9.34 21.43 -1.55
CA GLY A 440 10.49 21.23 -2.42
C GLY A 440 10.85 19.76 -2.61
N THR A 441 11.87 19.49 -3.43
CA THR A 441 12.32 18.13 -3.74
C THR A 441 13.31 17.56 -2.72
N ASP A 442 13.80 18.37 -1.77
CA ASP A 442 14.93 18.02 -0.90
C ASP A 442 14.50 17.46 0.47
N ASN A 443 13.21 17.45 0.77
CA ASN A 443 12.71 16.91 2.04
C ASN A 443 12.69 15.37 2.01
N LEU A 444 13.68 14.75 2.66
CA LEU A 444 13.82 13.29 2.73
C LEU A 444 12.60 12.58 3.36
N VAL A 445 11.97 13.19 4.37
CA VAL A 445 10.80 12.59 5.05
C VAL A 445 9.59 12.57 4.12
N GLN A 446 9.41 13.64 3.34
CA GLN A 446 8.41 13.66 2.28
C GLN A 446 8.71 12.61 1.20
N GLN A 447 9.96 12.50 0.75
CA GLN A 447 10.36 11.50 -0.23
C GLN A 447 10.07 10.07 0.26
N TRP A 448 10.29 9.78 1.54
CA TRP A 448 9.91 8.50 2.15
C TRP A 448 8.41 8.28 2.16
N ASN A 449 7.62 9.30 2.52
CA ASN A 449 6.16 9.23 2.45
C ASN A 449 5.69 8.92 1.02
N MET A 450 6.28 9.57 0.01
CA MET A 450 5.92 9.35 -1.39
C MET A 450 6.31 7.94 -1.86
N ALA A 451 7.54 7.49 -1.58
CA ALA A 451 8.00 6.16 -1.95
C ALA A 451 7.15 5.05 -1.28
N ALA A 452 6.82 5.21 0.00
CA ALA A 452 5.95 4.31 0.77
C ALA A 452 4.52 4.23 0.19
N ARG A 453 4.00 5.36 -0.31
CA ARG A 453 2.67 5.41 -0.94
C ARG A 453 2.65 4.79 -2.33
N LEU A 454 3.75 4.86 -3.07
CA LEU A 454 3.93 4.26 -4.40
C LEU A 454 4.17 2.75 -4.38
N ALA A 455 4.63 2.23 -3.24
CA ALA A 455 4.83 0.82 -2.99
C ALA A 455 3.53 0.03 -2.97
N ASN A 456 3.53 -1.18 -3.53
CA ASN A 456 2.39 -2.09 -3.53
C ASN A 456 2.36 -3.03 -2.29
N GLY A 457 3.51 -3.19 -1.62
CA GLY A 457 3.75 -4.26 -0.65
C GLY A 457 2.99 -4.11 0.67
N GLU A 458 2.56 -5.25 1.22
CA GLU A 458 1.94 -5.35 2.55
C GLU A 458 2.94 -5.04 3.67
N ILE A 459 4.23 -5.25 3.39
CA ILE A 459 5.35 -4.86 4.25
C ILE A 459 6.12 -3.75 3.55
N LEU A 460 6.27 -2.62 4.23
CA LEU A 460 7.09 -1.50 3.79
C LEU A 460 8.44 -1.53 4.51
N CYS A 461 9.52 -1.43 3.75
CA CYS A 461 10.87 -1.23 4.25
C CYS A 461 11.37 0.11 3.74
N ILE A 462 11.35 1.15 4.58
CA ILE A 462 11.89 2.47 4.29
C ILE A 462 13.40 2.40 4.46
N ALA A 463 14.13 2.58 3.36
CA ALA A 463 15.58 2.40 3.30
C ALA A 463 16.26 3.57 2.57
N SER A 464 17.52 3.81 2.92
CA SER A 464 18.43 4.64 2.11
C SER A 464 19.15 3.83 1.04
N ALA A 465 19.76 4.52 0.05
CA ALA A 465 20.57 3.88 -0.99
C ALA A 465 21.79 3.11 -0.45
N LEU A 466 22.21 3.38 0.80
CA LEU A 466 23.37 2.74 1.43
C LEU A 466 23.04 1.43 2.13
N HIS A 467 21.77 1.11 2.34
CA HIS A 467 21.38 -0.11 3.03
C HIS A 467 21.73 -1.37 2.23
N ARG A 468 22.29 -2.36 2.92
CA ARG A 468 22.57 -3.70 2.39
C ARG A 468 21.52 -4.68 2.89
N VAL A 469 20.89 -5.40 1.97
CA VAL A 469 19.91 -6.43 2.29
C VAL A 469 20.64 -7.78 2.38
N PRO A 470 20.68 -8.44 3.55
CA PRO A 470 21.34 -9.74 3.67
C PRO A 470 20.51 -10.86 3.02
N ALA A 471 21.17 -11.98 2.69
CA ALA A 471 20.49 -13.18 2.22
C ALA A 471 19.48 -13.67 3.27
N GLY A 472 18.27 -14.06 2.81
CA GLY A 472 17.18 -14.51 3.68
C GLY A 472 16.41 -13.40 4.42
N PHE A 473 16.74 -12.11 4.19
CA PHE A 473 16.04 -10.96 4.79
C PHE A 473 14.52 -11.03 4.58
N SER A 474 14.08 -11.21 3.34
CA SER A 474 12.66 -11.26 2.96
C SER A 474 11.91 -12.35 3.72
N SER A 475 12.49 -13.55 3.78
CA SER A 475 11.86 -14.71 4.39
C SER A 475 11.69 -14.55 5.91
N ARG A 476 12.65 -13.87 6.57
CA ARG A 476 12.54 -13.50 8.00
C ARG A 476 11.41 -12.50 8.24
N LEU A 477 11.24 -11.50 7.37
CA LEU A 477 10.14 -10.53 7.49
C LEU A 477 8.78 -11.21 7.37
N VAL A 478 8.65 -12.17 6.45
CA VAL A 478 7.41 -12.95 6.26
C VAL A 478 7.07 -13.76 7.49
N GLU A 479 8.06 -14.44 8.08
CA GLU A 479 7.83 -15.22 9.31
C GLU A 479 7.32 -14.32 10.44
N ARG A 480 7.90 -13.12 10.60
CA ARG A 480 7.44 -12.15 11.60
C ARG A 480 6.07 -11.57 11.28
N PHE A 481 5.77 -11.32 10.01
CA PHE A 481 4.45 -10.87 9.55
C PHE A 481 3.36 -11.91 9.83
N HIS A 482 3.67 -13.20 9.73
CA HIS A 482 2.74 -14.27 10.14
C HIS A 482 2.59 -14.39 11.65
N ALA A 483 3.60 -13.99 12.43
CA ALA A 483 3.51 -13.90 13.88
C ALA A 483 2.67 -12.70 14.36
N GLY A 484 2.40 -11.73 13.49
CA GLY A 484 1.62 -10.52 13.79
C GLY A 484 2.02 -9.34 12.88
N TRP A 485 1.55 -8.14 13.18
CA TRP A 485 2.07 -6.96 12.50
C TRP A 485 3.52 -6.66 12.91
N ILE A 486 4.30 -6.11 11.99
CA ILE A 486 5.68 -5.69 12.24
C ILE A 486 5.79 -4.16 12.21
N HIS A 487 6.54 -3.59 13.14
CA HIS A 487 6.94 -2.18 13.14
C HIS A 487 8.26 -2.04 13.94
N GLU A 488 9.38 -1.86 13.26
CA GLU A 488 10.70 -1.80 13.90
C GLU A 488 11.71 -1.01 13.08
N ARG A 489 12.84 -0.69 13.69
CA ARG A 489 13.96 -0.04 13.02
C ARG A 489 14.59 -0.98 12.00
N PHE A 490 14.83 -0.45 10.80
CA PHE A 490 15.88 -0.92 9.90
C PHE A 490 17.11 -0.05 10.19
N GLU A 491 18.33 -0.54 9.99
CA GLU A 491 19.57 0.11 10.46
C GLU A 491 19.58 1.66 10.32
N GLY A 492 20.14 2.37 11.31
CA GLY A 492 20.13 3.84 11.30
C GLY A 492 18.72 4.44 11.30
N THR A 493 18.39 5.25 10.27
CA THR A 493 17.10 5.93 10.14
C THR A 493 16.04 5.13 9.38
N GLY A 494 16.36 3.91 8.93
CA GLY A 494 15.42 3.05 8.23
C GLY A 494 14.29 2.53 9.11
N LEU A 495 13.22 2.06 8.48
CA LEU A 495 12.05 1.55 9.19
C LEU A 495 11.39 0.39 8.43
N ILE A 496 11.09 -0.70 9.11
CA ILE A 496 10.27 -1.80 8.58
C ILE A 496 8.92 -1.76 9.27
N LEU A 497 7.84 -1.70 8.52
CA LEU A 497 6.50 -1.73 9.08
C LEU A 497 5.47 -2.33 8.14
N SER A 498 4.40 -2.89 8.71
CA SER A 498 3.23 -3.29 7.93
C SER A 498 2.58 -2.06 7.30
N ARG A 499 2.21 -2.13 6.03
CA ARG A 499 1.69 -1.01 5.24
C ARG A 499 0.50 -0.33 5.93
N HIS A 500 -0.42 -1.12 6.49
CA HIS A 500 -1.55 -0.57 7.21
C HIS A 500 -1.15 0.24 8.45
N LEU A 501 -0.05 -0.12 9.14
CA LEU A 501 0.43 0.65 10.29
C LEU A 501 1.02 1.98 9.87
N PHE A 502 1.73 2.05 8.74
CA PHE A 502 2.18 3.32 8.17
C PHE A 502 1.00 4.27 7.99
N TYR A 503 -0.11 3.75 7.49
CA TYR A 503 -1.32 4.52 7.20
C TYR A 503 -2.20 4.82 8.41
N LEU A 504 -2.40 3.84 9.31
CA LEU A 504 -3.01 4.05 10.63
C LEU A 504 -2.25 5.14 11.37
N ALA A 505 -0.93 5.14 11.19
CA ALA A 505 -0.07 6.12 11.77
C ALA A 505 -0.07 7.47 11.05
N GLU A 506 -0.70 7.59 9.88
CA GLU A 506 -0.74 8.76 8.99
C GLU A 506 0.58 9.11 8.30
N GLY A 507 1.54 8.18 8.25
CA GLY A 507 2.85 8.41 7.65
C GLY A 507 3.74 9.35 8.48
N PHE A 508 4.96 9.57 8.01
CA PHE A 508 5.95 10.37 8.73
C PHE A 508 5.56 11.84 8.76
N ASP A 509 5.73 12.51 9.91
CA ASP A 509 5.54 13.96 10.00
C ASP A 509 6.65 14.69 9.24
N GLN A 510 6.30 15.31 8.12
CA GLN A 510 7.25 15.94 7.20
C GLN A 510 7.92 17.21 7.77
N ASN A 511 7.44 17.71 8.92
CA ASN A 511 8.03 18.83 9.63
C ASN A 511 9.12 18.41 10.63
N LEU A 512 9.30 17.10 10.83
CA LEU A 512 10.32 16.55 11.72
C LEU A 512 11.56 16.11 10.92
N PRO A 513 12.76 16.20 11.52
CA PRO A 513 13.96 15.54 10.99
C PRO A 513 13.76 14.03 10.84
N ALA A 514 14.45 13.42 9.87
CA ALA A 514 14.24 12.02 9.48
C ALA A 514 14.42 10.99 10.59
N ASP A 515 15.39 11.19 11.48
CA ASP A 515 15.66 10.35 12.65
C ASP A 515 14.51 10.42 13.68
N VAL A 516 13.99 11.62 13.92
CA VAL A 516 12.88 11.91 14.85
C VAL A 516 11.53 11.47 14.27
N ALA A 517 11.31 11.67 12.97
CA ALA A 517 10.05 11.34 12.30
C ALA A 517 9.72 9.85 12.40
N ALA A 518 10.73 8.98 12.33
CA ALA A 518 10.54 7.54 12.49
C ALA A 518 10.16 7.13 13.93
N GLU A 519 10.71 7.81 14.93
CA GLU A 519 10.37 7.61 16.34
C GLU A 519 8.94 8.08 16.66
N ASP A 520 8.58 9.27 16.17
CA ASP A 520 7.22 9.78 16.28
C ASP A 520 6.20 8.82 15.65
N LEU A 521 6.50 8.28 14.46
CA LEU A 521 5.64 7.31 13.78
C LEU A 521 5.41 6.06 14.64
N LEU A 522 6.48 5.45 15.16
CA LEU A 522 6.39 4.27 16.02
C LEU A 522 5.59 4.54 17.31
N ALA A 523 5.78 5.72 17.92
CA ALA A 523 5.02 6.12 19.09
C ALA A 523 3.52 6.30 18.79
N ARG A 524 3.18 6.88 17.62
CA ARG A 524 1.79 6.99 17.14
C ARG A 524 1.17 5.63 16.85
N ILE A 525 1.93 4.68 16.27
CA ILE A 525 1.46 3.29 16.06
C ILE A 525 1.07 2.66 17.39
N ALA A 526 1.96 2.72 18.39
CA ALA A 526 1.72 2.10 19.69
C ALA A 526 0.45 2.63 20.37
N ARG A 527 0.28 3.97 20.41
CA ARG A 527 -0.91 4.63 21.00
C ARG A 527 -2.22 4.33 20.25
N ARG A 528 -2.15 4.03 18.95
CA ARG A 528 -3.34 3.67 18.17
C ARG A 528 -3.72 2.20 18.33
N LEU A 529 -2.72 1.32 18.48
CA LEU A 529 -2.95 -0.11 18.71
C LEU A 529 -3.48 -0.39 20.13
N ASP A 530 -3.10 0.40 21.14
CA ASP A 530 -3.61 0.27 22.51
C ASP A 530 -4.94 1.02 22.77
N GLY A 531 -5.43 1.75 21.76
CA GLY A 531 -6.69 2.51 21.83
C GLY A 531 -6.62 3.82 22.62
N SER A 532 -5.44 4.27 23.04
CA SER A 532 -5.26 5.54 23.77
C SER A 532 -5.40 6.78 22.88
N ASP A 533 -5.28 6.64 21.57
CA ASP A 533 -5.39 7.72 20.59
C ASP A 533 -6.42 7.39 19.49
N ARG A 534 -7.25 8.37 19.12
CA ARG A 534 -8.21 8.21 18.02
C ARG A 534 -7.58 8.69 16.72
N PRO A 535 -7.80 8.01 15.58
CA PRO A 535 -7.36 8.55 14.28
C PRO A 535 -7.93 9.96 14.07
N ALA A 536 -7.13 10.90 13.55
CA ALA A 536 -7.56 12.28 13.32
C ALA A 536 -8.80 12.36 12.39
N TRP A 537 -9.05 11.31 11.63
CA TRP A 537 -10.14 11.15 10.66
C TRP A 537 -11.52 10.84 11.26
N SER A 538 -11.66 10.85 12.59
CA SER A 538 -12.97 10.72 13.26
C SER A 538 -13.86 11.96 13.00
N ARG A 539 -15.19 11.79 13.12
CA ARG A 539 -16.28 12.70 12.67
C ARG A 539 -16.13 14.22 12.87
N SER A 540 -15.17 14.69 13.66
CA SER A 540 -14.94 16.11 13.98
C SER A 540 -13.92 16.84 13.10
N GLY A 541 -13.23 16.16 12.16
CA GLY A 541 -12.58 16.78 11.00
C GLY A 541 -11.81 18.08 11.23
N LEU A 542 -10.94 18.14 12.22
CA LEU A 542 -10.03 19.28 12.42
C LEU A 542 -8.60 18.74 12.52
N GLU A 543 -7.75 19.26 11.62
CA GLU A 543 -6.30 19.04 11.50
C GLU A 543 -5.85 17.77 10.75
N SER A 544 -6.10 17.74 9.44
CA SER A 544 -5.27 16.95 8.52
C SER A 544 -3.86 17.53 8.51
N ARG A 545 -2.91 16.89 9.20
CA ARG A 545 -1.48 17.19 9.02
C ARG A 545 -1.08 16.83 7.58
N ASP A 546 -0.33 17.68 6.92
CA ASP A 546 0.10 17.48 5.53
C ASP A 546 1.17 16.38 5.48
N PHE A 547 0.82 15.20 4.96
CA PHE A 547 1.66 13.98 5.01
C PHE A 547 2.18 13.52 3.64
N GLY A 548 2.53 14.48 2.77
CA GLY A 548 3.38 14.25 1.60
C GLY A 548 2.65 13.75 0.35
N GLY A 549 1.95 14.67 -0.33
CA GLY A 549 1.45 14.48 -1.69
C GLY A 549 2.44 14.89 -2.79
N GLY A 550 2.19 14.48 -4.03
CA GLY A 550 2.96 14.91 -5.21
C GLY A 550 2.54 14.21 -6.50
N VAL A 551 3.22 14.53 -7.61
CA VAL A 551 3.00 13.88 -8.91
C VAL A 551 4.28 13.16 -9.32
N VAL A 552 4.14 11.93 -9.84
CA VAL A 552 5.26 11.13 -10.35
C VAL A 552 4.93 10.51 -11.70
N GLN A 553 5.94 10.18 -12.47
CA GLN A 553 5.85 9.20 -13.55
C GLN A 553 6.28 7.84 -13.02
N ARG A 554 5.33 6.94 -12.82
CA ARG A 554 5.55 5.55 -12.39
C ARG A 554 5.63 4.67 -13.63
N ASN A 555 6.81 4.08 -13.87
CA ASN A 555 7.09 3.27 -15.06
C ASN A 555 6.62 3.95 -16.38
N GLY A 556 6.79 5.28 -16.47
CA GLY A 556 6.43 6.09 -17.63
C GLY A 556 4.98 6.58 -17.69
N LYS A 557 4.09 6.15 -16.76
CA LYS A 557 2.72 6.67 -16.66
C LYS A 557 2.63 7.72 -15.56
N LEU A 558 1.92 8.82 -15.80
CA LEU A 558 1.66 9.81 -14.77
C LEU A 558 0.80 9.19 -13.66
N ALA A 559 1.22 9.35 -12.41
CA ALA A 559 0.56 8.87 -11.21
C ALA A 559 0.55 9.98 -10.17
N ILE A 560 -0.61 10.17 -9.53
CA ILE A 560 -0.78 11.15 -8.47
C ILE A 560 -0.56 10.43 -7.15
N VAL A 561 0.44 10.87 -6.39
CA VAL A 561 0.64 10.46 -5.00
C VAL A 561 -0.24 11.37 -4.18
N SER A 562 -1.48 10.93 -3.95
CA SER A 562 -2.36 11.74 -3.15
C SER A 562 -1.93 11.73 -1.67
N PRO A 563 -1.96 12.88 -0.97
CA PRO A 563 -1.85 12.89 0.49
C PRO A 563 -3.01 12.15 1.17
N HIS A 564 -4.03 11.73 0.39
CA HIS A 564 -5.34 11.32 0.87
C HIS A 564 -5.42 10.14 1.84
N ARG A 565 -6.28 10.41 2.82
CA ARG A 565 -7.19 9.55 3.58
C ARG A 565 -7.65 8.31 2.80
N PHE A 566 -7.69 7.17 3.48
CA PHE A 566 -8.42 6.00 3.00
C PHE A 566 -9.90 6.34 2.84
N PRO A 567 -10.47 6.23 1.63
CA PRO A 567 -11.89 6.52 1.44
C PRO A 567 -12.69 5.64 2.38
N ARG A 568 -13.79 6.16 2.94
CA ARG A 568 -14.61 5.28 3.77
C ARG A 568 -15.19 4.17 2.91
N ILE A 569 -15.02 2.91 3.30
CA ILE A 569 -15.63 1.77 2.63
C ILE A 569 -16.73 1.22 3.52
N THR A 570 -17.89 0.91 2.94
CA THR A 570 -18.90 0.11 3.63
C THR A 570 -19.02 -1.26 2.97
N PHE A 571 -18.80 -2.31 3.75
CA PHE A 571 -19.18 -3.68 3.40
C PHE A 571 -20.61 -3.91 3.89
N ALA A 572 -21.55 -3.89 2.96
CA ALA A 572 -22.96 -4.08 3.20
C ALA A 572 -23.33 -5.55 3.01
N THR A 573 -23.82 -6.16 4.09
CA THR A 573 -24.33 -7.53 4.12
C THR A 573 -25.80 -7.48 4.49
N SER A 574 -26.65 -8.06 3.64
CA SER A 574 -28.07 -8.26 3.93
C SER A 574 -28.33 -9.73 4.25
N SER A 575 -29.14 -10.00 5.27
CA SER A 575 -29.45 -11.37 5.71
C SER A 575 -30.92 -11.58 6.03
N ALA A 576 -31.44 -12.75 5.65
CA ALA A 576 -32.77 -13.25 5.98
C ALA A 576 -32.67 -14.71 6.47
N GLY A 577 -32.24 -14.89 7.73
CA GLY A 577 -32.18 -16.20 8.37
C GLY A 577 -30.92 -17.01 8.08
N GLU A 578 -29.81 -16.40 7.68
CA GLU A 578 -28.52 -17.09 7.43
C GLU A 578 -27.55 -17.00 8.62
N LEU A 579 -28.04 -17.13 9.86
CA LEU A 579 -27.23 -16.95 11.07
C LEU A 579 -25.98 -17.83 11.11
N ASP A 580 -26.09 -19.10 10.69
CA ASP A 580 -24.94 -20.02 10.71
C ASP A 580 -23.85 -19.63 9.70
N HIS A 581 -24.22 -19.07 8.54
CA HIS A 581 -23.24 -18.51 7.62
C HIS A 581 -22.56 -17.27 8.23
N LEU A 582 -23.34 -16.37 8.83
CA LEU A 582 -22.82 -15.16 9.46
C LEU A 582 -21.87 -15.43 10.62
N LYS A 583 -22.15 -16.47 11.44
CA LYS A 583 -21.25 -16.91 12.51
C LYS A 583 -19.87 -17.28 12.01
N GLU A 584 -19.78 -17.82 10.80
CA GLU A 584 -18.53 -18.20 10.17
C GLU A 584 -17.88 -17.06 9.37
N THR A 585 -18.66 -16.26 8.65
CA THR A 585 -18.11 -15.23 7.74
C THR A 585 -17.83 -13.90 8.44
N LEU A 586 -18.76 -13.37 9.22
CA LEU A 586 -18.70 -11.99 9.69
C LEU A 586 -17.52 -11.73 10.65
N PRO A 587 -17.25 -12.57 11.68
CA PRO A 587 -16.07 -12.41 12.52
C PRO A 587 -14.75 -12.51 11.75
N ARG A 588 -14.69 -13.42 10.75
CA ARG A 588 -13.50 -13.56 9.89
C ARG A 588 -13.30 -12.35 9.02
N ASN A 589 -14.34 -11.85 8.35
CA ASN A 589 -14.26 -10.66 7.49
C ASN A 589 -13.86 -9.41 8.29
N LEU A 590 -14.41 -9.25 9.51
CA LEU A 590 -14.01 -8.21 10.46
C LEU A 590 -12.51 -8.32 10.82
N GLY A 591 -12.04 -9.52 11.15
CA GLY A 591 -10.64 -9.80 11.49
C GLY A 591 -9.67 -9.60 10.32
N ASP A 592 -10.06 -10.05 9.12
CA ASP A 592 -9.29 -10.00 7.87
C ASP A 592 -9.09 -8.57 7.36
N ASN A 593 -10.01 -7.66 7.70
CA ASN A 593 -9.96 -6.27 7.28
C ASN A 593 -9.79 -5.30 8.45
N ARG A 594 -9.44 -5.78 9.65
CA ARG A 594 -9.27 -4.94 10.86
C ARG A 594 -8.32 -3.76 10.64
N ASP A 595 -7.34 -3.97 9.77
CA ASP A 595 -6.25 -3.04 9.46
C ASP A 595 -6.69 -1.83 8.62
N TYR A 596 -7.82 -1.91 7.93
CA TYR A 596 -8.31 -0.77 7.15
C TYR A 596 -8.94 0.27 8.08
N PRO A 597 -8.42 1.51 8.16
CA PRO A 597 -8.81 2.43 9.22
C PRO A 597 -10.25 2.97 9.07
N ASN A 598 -10.74 3.09 7.83
CA ASN A 598 -12.01 3.74 7.51
C ASN A 598 -13.02 2.74 6.92
N LEU A 599 -13.19 1.59 7.57
CA LEU A 599 -14.11 0.53 7.13
C LEU A 599 -15.32 0.44 8.06
N GLU A 600 -16.49 0.36 7.47
CA GLU A 600 -17.77 0.08 8.11
C GLU A 600 -18.28 -1.28 7.63
N PHE A 601 -18.60 -2.17 8.56
CA PHE A 601 -19.45 -3.31 8.28
C PHE A 601 -20.89 -2.91 8.57
N LEU A 602 -21.78 -3.10 7.60
CA LEU A 602 -23.21 -2.85 7.75
C LEU A 602 -23.93 -4.18 7.59
N LEU A 603 -24.59 -4.64 8.66
CA LEU A 603 -25.44 -5.82 8.64
C LEU A 603 -26.90 -5.40 8.66
N LEU A 604 -27.66 -5.70 7.60
CA LEU A 604 -29.10 -5.50 7.54
C LEU A 604 -29.84 -6.83 7.70
N ASP A 605 -30.55 -7.00 8.80
CA ASP A 605 -31.52 -8.07 9.02
C ASP A 605 -32.90 -7.63 8.49
N TYR A 606 -33.39 -8.35 7.47
CA TYR A 606 -34.69 -8.09 6.85
C TYR A 606 -35.66 -9.28 6.91
N GLY A 607 -35.37 -10.29 7.72
CA GLY A 607 -36.20 -11.51 7.71
C GLY A 607 -35.93 -12.54 8.79
N ASP A 608 -35.10 -12.24 9.80
CA ASP A 608 -34.72 -13.25 10.78
C ASP A 608 -35.83 -13.54 11.83
N ARG A 609 -36.03 -14.85 12.06
CA ARG A 609 -36.91 -15.43 13.10
C ARG A 609 -36.11 -16.08 14.23
N GLU A 610 -34.79 -16.20 14.12
CA GLU A 610 -33.94 -17.00 15.01
C GLU A 610 -32.67 -16.26 15.47
N GLY A 611 -32.73 -15.62 16.63
CA GLY A 611 -31.54 -15.38 17.48
C GLY A 611 -30.44 -14.44 16.95
N LEU A 612 -30.49 -13.89 15.73
CA LEU A 612 -29.45 -13.00 15.19
C LEU A 612 -29.25 -11.76 16.05
N ASP A 613 -30.34 -11.13 16.51
CA ASP A 613 -30.28 -9.97 17.42
C ASP A 613 -29.51 -10.31 18.70
N GLN A 614 -29.75 -11.48 19.30
CA GLN A 614 -29.06 -11.93 20.50
C GLN A 614 -27.58 -12.20 20.24
N TRP A 615 -27.25 -12.86 19.13
CA TRP A 615 -25.88 -13.16 18.75
C TRP A 615 -25.07 -11.89 18.46
N VAL A 616 -25.64 -10.94 17.71
CA VAL A 616 -24.98 -9.64 17.44
C VAL A 616 -24.76 -8.85 18.74
N ARG A 617 -25.70 -8.91 19.71
CA ARG A 617 -25.55 -8.29 21.04
C ARG A 617 -24.44 -8.90 21.88
N SER A 618 -24.24 -10.22 21.81
CA SER A 618 -23.26 -10.92 22.64
C SER A 618 -21.89 -10.97 21.97
N GLU A 619 -21.79 -11.58 20.80
CA GLU A 619 -20.52 -11.94 20.16
C GLU A 619 -19.88 -10.78 19.39
N LEU A 620 -20.66 -9.79 18.96
CA LEU A 620 -20.17 -8.66 18.15
C LEU A 620 -20.21 -7.30 18.88
N LYS A 621 -20.39 -7.32 20.20
CA LYS A 621 -20.52 -6.12 21.03
C LYS A 621 -19.36 -5.14 20.86
N GLU A 622 -18.12 -5.63 20.85
CA GLU A 622 -16.93 -4.79 20.69
C GLU A 622 -16.95 -4.00 19.37
N HIS A 623 -17.38 -4.64 18.29
CA HIS A 623 -17.46 -4.01 16.97
C HIS A 623 -18.60 -2.98 16.88
N LEU A 624 -19.69 -3.20 17.61
CA LEU A 624 -20.76 -2.21 17.74
C LEU A 624 -20.32 -0.98 18.54
N ASP A 625 -19.63 -1.21 19.67
CA ASP A 625 -19.16 -0.15 20.57
C ASP A 625 -18.09 0.73 19.90
N THR A 626 -17.22 0.13 19.10
CA THR A 626 -16.22 0.86 18.29
C THR A 626 -16.82 1.53 17.05
N GLY A 627 -18.07 1.19 16.68
CA GLY A 627 -18.71 1.65 15.45
C GLY A 627 -18.17 1.01 14.16
N ARG A 628 -17.35 -0.05 14.30
CA ARG A 628 -16.83 -0.86 13.19
C ARG A 628 -17.94 -1.65 12.50
N LEU A 629 -18.92 -2.10 13.27
CA LEU A 629 -20.15 -2.73 12.81
C LEU A 629 -21.33 -1.82 13.11
N VAL A 630 -22.23 -1.68 12.14
CA VAL A 630 -23.56 -1.08 12.32
C VAL A 630 -24.59 -2.12 11.94
N TYR A 631 -25.49 -2.42 12.86
CA TYR A 631 -26.57 -3.36 12.66
C TYR A 631 -27.85 -2.60 12.35
N TYR A 632 -28.62 -3.05 11.37
CA TYR A 632 -29.95 -2.52 11.05
C TYR A 632 -30.94 -3.67 11.01
N ARG A 633 -32.16 -3.40 11.48
CA ARG A 633 -33.24 -4.38 11.48
C ARG A 633 -34.54 -3.79 10.96
N VAL A 634 -35.17 -4.49 10.03
CA VAL A 634 -36.50 -4.12 9.53
C VAL A 634 -37.57 -4.47 10.59
N PRO A 635 -38.61 -3.65 10.81
CA PRO A 635 -39.68 -3.96 11.74
C PRO A 635 -40.36 -5.31 11.46
N GLU A 636 -40.80 -5.97 12.54
CA GLU A 636 -41.48 -7.25 12.48
C GLU A 636 -42.74 -7.18 11.59
N GLY A 637 -42.87 -8.15 10.69
CA GLY A 637 -43.99 -8.25 9.73
C GLY A 637 -43.77 -7.53 8.39
N ALA A 638 -42.76 -6.68 8.27
CA ALA A 638 -42.35 -6.15 6.97
C ALA A 638 -41.67 -7.24 6.14
N ARG A 639 -42.03 -7.36 4.85
CA ARG A 639 -41.39 -8.29 3.91
C ARG A 639 -40.67 -7.48 2.84
N LEU A 640 -39.35 -7.60 2.80
CA LEU A 640 -38.53 -7.04 1.71
C LEU A 640 -38.09 -8.16 0.78
N GLN A 641 -38.01 -7.85 -0.51
CA GLN A 641 -37.32 -8.72 -1.46
C GLN A 641 -35.79 -8.58 -1.29
N HIS A 642 -35.03 -9.55 -1.78
CA HIS A 642 -33.57 -9.58 -1.62
C HIS A 642 -32.89 -8.34 -2.22
N ALA A 643 -33.23 -7.97 -3.46
CA ALA A 643 -32.70 -6.77 -4.12
C ALA A 643 -33.06 -5.48 -3.37
N GLN A 644 -34.28 -5.40 -2.82
CA GLN A 644 -34.72 -4.27 -2.00
C GLN A 644 -33.91 -4.16 -0.69
N ALA A 645 -33.60 -5.29 -0.06
CA ALA A 645 -32.75 -5.33 1.13
C ALA A 645 -31.30 -4.90 0.80
N LYS A 646 -30.71 -5.40 -0.29
CA LYS A 646 -29.40 -4.94 -0.79
C LYS A 646 -29.40 -3.42 -1.02
N ASN A 647 -30.41 -2.91 -1.72
CA ASN A 647 -30.56 -1.47 -1.95
C ASN A 647 -30.66 -0.68 -0.65
N MET A 648 -31.48 -1.14 0.29
CA MET A 648 -31.66 -0.48 1.59
C MET A 648 -30.35 -0.45 2.39
N ALA A 649 -29.61 -1.56 2.42
CA ALA A 649 -28.31 -1.65 3.08
C ALA A 649 -27.30 -0.67 2.46
N MET A 650 -27.22 -0.62 1.12
CA MET A 650 -26.34 0.30 0.38
C MET A 650 -26.72 1.77 0.56
N ARG A 651 -28.02 2.09 0.74
CA ARG A 651 -28.48 3.45 1.06
C ARG A 651 -28.15 3.87 2.49
N LEU A 652 -28.20 2.94 3.45
CA LEU A 652 -27.87 3.18 4.86
C LEU A 652 -26.36 3.25 5.12
N ALA A 653 -25.55 2.66 4.23
CA ALA A 653 -24.10 2.72 4.27
C ALA A 653 -23.58 4.16 4.37
N THR A 654 -22.42 4.39 4.96
CA THR A 654 -21.84 5.75 5.05
C THR A 654 -20.57 5.94 4.21
N GLY A 655 -20.04 4.87 3.62
CA GLY A 655 -18.82 4.87 2.83
C GLY A 655 -18.88 5.59 1.47
N GLU A 656 -17.79 6.23 1.07
CA GLU A 656 -17.59 6.77 -0.28
C GLU A 656 -17.56 5.65 -1.33
N LEU A 657 -17.02 4.50 -0.93
CA LEU A 657 -17.02 3.26 -1.68
C LEU A 657 -17.99 2.28 -1.02
N LEU A 658 -18.85 1.69 -1.83
CA LEU A 658 -19.85 0.73 -1.39
C LEU A 658 -19.47 -0.65 -1.90
N CYS A 659 -19.55 -1.67 -1.04
CA CYS A 659 -19.35 -3.04 -1.45
C CYS A 659 -20.47 -3.93 -0.92
N ASN A 660 -21.15 -4.65 -1.83
CA ASN A 660 -22.06 -5.72 -1.44
C ASN A 660 -21.24 -6.98 -1.12
N VAL A 661 -21.45 -7.53 0.08
CA VAL A 661 -20.84 -8.77 0.55
C VAL A 661 -21.95 -9.65 1.10
N ASP A 662 -22.32 -10.70 0.35
CA ASP A 662 -23.38 -11.61 0.77
C ASP A 662 -23.01 -12.38 2.07
N ALA A 663 -24.01 -12.84 2.82
CA ALA A 663 -23.82 -13.43 4.15
C ALA A 663 -22.87 -14.67 4.17
N ASN A 664 -22.72 -15.37 3.04
CA ASN A 664 -21.88 -16.55 2.90
C ASN A 664 -20.50 -16.27 2.25
N ASN A 665 -20.17 -15.00 1.99
CA ASN A 665 -18.93 -14.58 1.35
C ASN A 665 -17.80 -14.35 2.37
N LEU A 666 -16.60 -14.82 2.05
CA LEU A 666 -15.36 -14.49 2.77
C LEU A 666 -14.60 -13.43 1.98
N THR A 667 -14.27 -12.32 2.62
CA THR A 667 -13.57 -11.21 1.96
C THR A 667 -12.09 -11.52 1.74
N GLY A 668 -11.48 -12.31 2.62
CA GLY A 668 -10.04 -12.49 2.66
C GLY A 668 -9.30 -11.28 3.22
N HIS A 669 -8.04 -11.49 3.61
CA HIS A 669 -7.21 -10.50 4.28
C HIS A 669 -6.91 -9.28 3.39
N GLN A 670 -7.19 -8.07 3.90
CA GLN A 670 -6.99 -6.78 3.23
C GLN A 670 -7.82 -6.52 1.96
N PHE A 671 -8.97 -7.17 1.81
CA PHE A 671 -9.90 -6.87 0.70
C PHE A 671 -10.29 -5.38 0.61
N ALA A 672 -10.47 -4.69 1.74
CA ALA A 672 -10.78 -3.26 1.75
C ALA A 672 -9.67 -2.42 1.09
N PHE A 673 -8.39 -2.79 1.26
CA PHE A 673 -7.29 -2.13 0.56
C PHE A 673 -7.36 -2.38 -0.95
N HIS A 674 -7.66 -3.61 -1.37
CA HIS A 674 -7.85 -3.93 -2.79
C HIS A 674 -8.97 -3.09 -3.42
N VAL A 675 -10.12 -2.97 -2.76
CA VAL A 675 -11.23 -2.13 -3.24
C VAL A 675 -10.80 -0.67 -3.35
N ALA A 676 -10.14 -0.13 -2.33
CA ALA A 676 -9.68 1.26 -2.32
C ALA A 676 -8.70 1.58 -3.45
N GLU A 677 -7.77 0.67 -3.72
CA GLU A 677 -6.74 0.81 -4.74
C GLU A 677 -7.33 0.70 -6.15
N ARG A 678 -8.08 -0.37 -6.41
CA ARG A 678 -8.61 -0.66 -7.75
C ARG A 678 -9.63 0.39 -8.20
N LEU A 679 -10.45 0.90 -7.28
CA LEU A 679 -11.42 1.96 -7.61
C LEU A 679 -10.77 3.32 -7.86
N GLN A 680 -9.45 3.50 -7.69
CA GLN A 680 -8.75 4.69 -8.20
C GLN A 680 -8.69 4.69 -9.73
N GLU A 681 -8.55 3.51 -10.33
CA GLU A 681 -8.43 3.35 -11.78
C GLU A 681 -9.78 3.03 -12.44
N TYR A 682 -10.65 2.27 -11.77
CA TYR A 682 -11.93 1.80 -12.26
C TYR A 682 -13.11 2.44 -11.51
N ASP A 683 -14.29 2.36 -12.11
CA ASP A 683 -15.52 2.93 -11.55
C ASP A 683 -16.26 1.92 -10.65
N PHE A 684 -16.20 0.64 -11.00
CA PHE A 684 -16.73 -0.48 -10.22
C PHE A 684 -15.90 -1.75 -10.42
N LEU A 685 -16.04 -2.68 -9.47
CA LEU A 685 -15.43 -4.01 -9.47
C LEU A 685 -16.51 -5.08 -9.34
N THR A 686 -16.32 -6.21 -10.01
CA THR A 686 -17.25 -7.34 -10.01
C THR A 686 -16.52 -8.66 -9.74
N GLY A 687 -17.15 -9.54 -8.96
CA GLY A 687 -16.72 -10.93 -8.77
C GLY A 687 -17.13 -11.88 -9.91
N CYS A 688 -17.93 -11.41 -10.87
CA CYS A 688 -18.38 -12.17 -12.03
C CYS A 688 -17.76 -11.66 -13.35
N LEU A 689 -17.22 -12.60 -14.14
CA LEU A 689 -16.48 -12.35 -15.36
C LEU A 689 -17.37 -12.12 -16.58
N THR A 690 -17.22 -10.95 -17.19
CA THR A 690 -17.27 -10.71 -18.64
C THR A 690 -16.90 -9.24 -18.84
N LEU A 691 -15.66 -8.89 -18.55
CA LEU A 691 -15.09 -7.56 -18.85
C LEU A 691 -13.82 -7.82 -19.66
N ASN A 692 -13.93 -7.69 -20.98
CA ASN A 692 -12.86 -7.73 -22.00
C ASN A 692 -12.50 -9.08 -22.68
N ASP A 693 -13.44 -10.01 -22.87
CA ASP A 693 -13.25 -11.23 -23.70
C ASP A 693 -12.06 -12.15 -23.34
N LEU A 694 -11.40 -11.93 -22.20
CA LEU A 694 -10.36 -12.80 -21.64
C LEU A 694 -10.88 -13.37 -20.32
N LEU A 695 -11.07 -14.70 -20.31
CA LEU A 695 -11.39 -15.46 -19.10
C LEU A 695 -10.22 -15.36 -18.11
N ASP A 696 -10.49 -14.80 -16.93
CA ASP A 696 -9.59 -14.92 -15.79
C ASP A 696 -9.53 -16.41 -15.39
N PRO A 697 -8.33 -17.00 -15.20
CA PRO A 697 -8.15 -18.41 -14.83
C PRO A 697 -8.82 -18.80 -13.50
N TYR A 698 -9.37 -17.86 -12.72
CA TYR A 698 -10.14 -18.13 -11.50
C TYR A 698 -11.66 -18.13 -11.69
N CYS A 699 -12.16 -18.13 -12.94
CA CYS A 699 -13.59 -18.15 -13.27
C CYS A 699 -14.41 -19.26 -12.58
N ASP A 700 -13.79 -20.41 -12.33
CA ASP A 700 -14.42 -21.57 -11.70
C ASP A 700 -14.65 -21.41 -10.17
N ARG A 701 -14.20 -20.29 -9.58
CA ARG A 701 -14.30 -20.02 -8.13
C ARG A 701 -15.15 -18.79 -7.76
N GLY A 702 -15.67 -18.04 -8.74
CA GLY A 702 -16.26 -16.72 -8.52
C GLY A 702 -17.69 -16.74 -7.96
N ALA A 703 -17.93 -16.01 -6.87
CA ALA A 703 -19.26 -15.73 -6.35
C ALA A 703 -19.87 -14.49 -7.04
N ALA A 704 -21.00 -14.67 -7.75
CA ALA A 704 -21.73 -13.61 -8.45
C ALA A 704 -22.23 -12.45 -7.55
N GLY A 705 -22.18 -12.61 -6.23
CA GLY A 705 -22.71 -11.67 -5.25
C GLY A 705 -21.79 -10.53 -4.83
N ARG A 706 -20.56 -10.42 -5.36
CA ARG A 706 -19.58 -9.43 -4.88
C ARG A 706 -19.37 -8.29 -5.85
N ILE A 707 -19.79 -7.10 -5.45
CA ILE A 707 -19.64 -5.88 -6.25
C ILE A 707 -19.11 -4.78 -5.35
N ALA A 708 -18.11 -4.04 -5.83
CA ALA A 708 -17.66 -2.81 -5.19
C ALA A 708 -17.79 -1.65 -6.19
N MET A 709 -18.25 -0.48 -5.76
CA MET A 709 -18.40 0.67 -6.65
C MET A 709 -18.27 1.98 -5.90
N ARG A 710 -18.01 3.05 -6.64
CA ARG A 710 -18.14 4.41 -6.12
C ARG A 710 -19.62 4.68 -5.84
N ARG A 711 -19.92 5.24 -4.67
CA ARG A 711 -21.28 5.53 -4.22
C ARG A 711 -22.18 6.22 -5.25
N PRO A 712 -21.75 7.27 -5.99
CA PRO A 712 -22.63 7.95 -6.94
C PRO A 712 -23.17 7.05 -8.05
N LEU A 713 -22.43 6.02 -8.46
CA LEU A 713 -22.86 5.06 -9.48
C LEU A 713 -24.09 4.27 -9.04
N PHE A 714 -24.14 3.88 -7.77
CA PHE A 714 -25.28 3.17 -7.20
C PHE A 714 -26.57 4.00 -7.29
N TYR A 715 -26.48 5.30 -7.04
CA TYR A 715 -27.63 6.21 -7.15
C TYR A 715 -27.98 6.52 -8.61
N HIS A 716 -26.98 6.70 -9.46
CA HIS A 716 -27.19 6.94 -10.90
C HIS A 716 -27.91 5.76 -11.54
N SER A 717 -27.51 4.52 -11.26
CA SER A 717 -28.15 3.33 -11.84
C SER A 717 -29.52 3.00 -11.24
N GLY A 718 -29.90 3.65 -10.13
CA GLY A 718 -31.10 3.31 -9.37
C GLY A 718 -30.98 2.03 -8.55
N GLY A 719 -29.75 1.56 -8.28
CA GLY A 719 -29.47 0.36 -7.49
C GLY A 719 -29.79 -0.95 -8.21
N PHE A 720 -29.92 -2.03 -7.43
CA PHE A 720 -30.36 -3.35 -7.89
C PHE A 720 -31.83 -3.33 -8.31
N ASP A 721 -32.21 -4.10 -9.32
CA ASP A 721 -33.62 -4.19 -9.77
C ASP A 721 -34.50 -4.87 -8.70
N GLU A 722 -35.42 -4.12 -8.09
CA GLU A 722 -36.32 -4.65 -7.06
C GLU A 722 -37.49 -5.47 -7.62
N ALA A 723 -37.67 -5.47 -8.94
CA ALA A 723 -38.64 -6.33 -9.61
C ALA A 723 -38.09 -7.75 -9.88
N MET A 724 -36.78 -7.98 -9.74
CA MET A 724 -36.17 -9.29 -9.93
C MET A 724 -36.33 -10.18 -8.70
N GLY A 725 -36.82 -11.41 -8.91
CA GLY A 725 -37.10 -12.37 -7.85
C GLY A 725 -36.02 -13.41 -7.57
N GLY A 726 -35.02 -13.59 -8.45
CA GLY A 726 -34.04 -14.67 -8.38
C GLY A 726 -32.68 -14.29 -7.74
N PRO A 727 -32.02 -15.19 -6.98
CA PRO A 727 -30.65 -14.98 -6.50
C PRO A 727 -29.64 -14.86 -7.66
N GLY A 728 -28.76 -13.84 -7.63
CA GLY A 728 -27.63 -13.65 -8.55
C GLY A 728 -27.92 -12.92 -9.87
N ALA A 729 -29.17 -12.86 -10.32
CA ALA A 729 -29.60 -12.17 -11.55
C ALA A 729 -29.36 -10.64 -11.47
N GLY A 730 -29.73 -10.04 -10.34
CA GLY A 730 -29.63 -8.59 -10.13
C GLY A 730 -28.20 -8.05 -10.05
N ASP A 731 -27.22 -8.90 -9.70
CA ASP A 731 -25.82 -8.49 -9.60
C ASP A 731 -25.21 -8.28 -11.01
N LEU A 732 -25.52 -9.18 -11.95
CA LEU A 732 -25.11 -9.08 -13.36
C LEU A 732 -25.81 -7.93 -14.07
N ASP A 733 -27.12 -7.78 -13.91
CA ASP A 733 -27.90 -6.65 -14.45
C ASP A 733 -27.31 -5.30 -14.05
N LEU A 734 -26.99 -5.11 -12.77
CA LEU A 734 -26.38 -3.88 -12.29
C LEU A 734 -25.02 -3.61 -12.96
N CYS A 735 -24.17 -4.64 -13.06
CA CYS A 735 -22.87 -4.50 -13.71
C CYS A 735 -23.01 -4.13 -15.19
N GLU A 736 -23.91 -4.76 -15.94
CA GLU A 736 -24.16 -4.45 -17.34
C GLU A 736 -24.74 -3.05 -17.53
N ARG A 737 -25.68 -2.63 -16.67
CA ARG A 737 -26.23 -1.26 -16.73
C ARG A 737 -25.15 -0.22 -16.49
N LEU A 738 -24.25 -0.45 -15.54
CA LEU A 738 -23.11 0.45 -15.30
C LEU A 738 -22.18 0.54 -16.53
N LYS A 739 -21.92 -0.57 -17.23
CA LYS A 739 -21.14 -0.53 -18.49
C LYS A 739 -21.84 0.28 -19.57
N MET A 740 -23.14 0.06 -19.77
CA MET A 740 -23.93 0.76 -20.79
C MET A 740 -24.10 2.25 -20.48
N LEU A 741 -24.02 2.64 -19.20
CA LEU A 741 -23.92 4.04 -18.76
C LEU A 741 -22.52 4.65 -18.98
N GLY A 742 -21.55 3.89 -19.50
CA GLY A 742 -20.20 4.35 -19.85
C GLY A 742 -19.16 4.20 -18.73
N TYR A 743 -19.46 3.47 -17.65
CA TYR A 743 -18.52 3.27 -16.54
C TYR A 743 -17.57 2.10 -16.80
N ARG A 744 -16.32 2.26 -16.35
CA ARG A 744 -15.25 1.27 -16.51
C ARG A 744 -15.28 0.27 -15.36
N GLY A 745 -15.61 -0.97 -15.66
CA GLY A 745 -15.57 -2.07 -14.69
C GLY A 745 -14.26 -2.84 -14.70
N ALA A 746 -13.97 -3.58 -13.62
CA ALA A 746 -12.95 -4.63 -13.64
C ALA A 746 -13.27 -5.80 -12.71
N SER A 747 -12.52 -6.90 -12.85
CA SER A 747 -12.65 -8.04 -11.93
C SER A 747 -12.04 -7.72 -10.55
N ILE A 748 -12.68 -8.29 -9.53
CA ILE A 748 -12.09 -8.50 -8.21
C ILE A 748 -11.10 -9.67 -8.33
N ASP A 749 -9.92 -9.52 -7.73
CA ASP A 749 -8.89 -10.56 -7.70
C ASP A 749 -9.43 -11.84 -7.05
N GLY A 750 -9.23 -12.98 -7.73
CA GLY A 750 -9.76 -14.29 -7.35
C GLY A 750 -9.42 -14.72 -5.93
N ARG A 751 -8.31 -14.25 -5.35
CA ARG A 751 -7.94 -14.55 -3.95
C ARG A 751 -8.89 -13.97 -2.91
N PHE A 752 -9.72 -13.01 -3.31
CA PHE A 752 -10.73 -12.45 -2.44
C PHE A 752 -12.07 -13.15 -2.63
N LEU A 753 -12.31 -13.98 -3.65
CA LEU A 753 -13.65 -14.44 -4.01
C LEU A 753 -14.15 -15.70 -3.27
N ASP A 754 -13.51 -16.09 -2.15
CA ASP A 754 -13.89 -17.26 -1.36
C ASP A 754 -15.31 -17.18 -0.78
N CYS A 755 -15.98 -18.33 -0.66
CA CYS A 755 -17.31 -18.48 -0.09
C CYS A 755 -17.46 -19.84 0.64
N LEU A 756 -18.40 -19.93 1.60
CA LEU A 756 -18.57 -21.14 2.42
C LEU A 756 -19.17 -22.34 1.68
N LEU A 757 -19.89 -22.09 0.58
CA LEU A 757 -20.43 -23.10 -0.31
C LEU A 757 -19.94 -22.74 -1.71
N PRO A 758 -19.35 -23.67 -2.50
CA PRO A 758 -18.98 -23.38 -3.87
C PRO A 758 -20.23 -22.86 -4.59
N ALA A 759 -20.15 -21.61 -5.07
CA ALA A 759 -21.19 -21.09 -5.95
C ALA A 759 -21.33 -22.07 -7.10
N ALA A 760 -22.57 -22.44 -7.46
CA ALA A 760 -22.78 -23.08 -8.75
C ALA A 760 -22.17 -22.15 -9.80
N VAL A 761 -21.08 -22.57 -10.45
CA VAL A 761 -20.49 -21.85 -11.57
C VAL A 761 -21.60 -21.73 -12.59
N ARG A 762 -22.21 -20.54 -12.73
CA ARG A 762 -23.08 -20.26 -13.85
C ARG A 762 -22.15 -20.08 -15.04
N THR A 763 -21.87 -21.18 -15.72
CA THR A 763 -21.18 -21.24 -17.02
C THR A 763 -22.06 -20.74 -18.16
N ASP A 764 -23.36 -20.56 -17.91
CA ASP A 764 -24.32 -20.21 -18.95
C ASP A 764 -24.32 -18.70 -19.19
N GLU A 765 -24.18 -18.33 -20.46
CA GLU A 765 -24.55 -17.02 -20.97
C GLU A 765 -25.88 -16.60 -20.33
N GLY A 766 -25.90 -15.40 -19.71
CA GLY A 766 -26.94 -14.94 -18.78
C GLY A 766 -28.38 -15.30 -19.19
N THR A 767 -29.22 -15.53 -18.19
CA THR A 767 -30.64 -15.81 -18.43
C THR A 767 -31.30 -14.64 -19.16
N ASN A 768 -32.38 -14.88 -19.93
CA ASN A 768 -33.14 -13.81 -20.58
C ASN A 768 -33.61 -12.70 -19.61
N GLU A 769 -33.69 -12.97 -18.30
CA GLU A 769 -34.02 -11.96 -17.28
C GLU A 769 -32.90 -10.93 -17.06
N ASP A 770 -31.63 -11.35 -17.07
CA ASP A 770 -30.47 -10.51 -16.71
C ASP A 770 -30.19 -9.42 -17.76
N ARG A 771 -30.58 -9.68 -19.02
CA ARG A 771 -30.38 -8.75 -20.15
C ARG A 771 -31.64 -7.96 -20.51
N ARG A 772 -32.79 -8.27 -19.89
CA ARG A 772 -34.08 -7.65 -20.22
C ARG A 772 -34.04 -6.13 -20.14
N ASN A 773 -33.43 -5.59 -19.10
CA ASN A 773 -33.32 -4.15 -18.91
C ASN A 773 -32.39 -3.51 -19.94
N ILE A 774 -31.28 -4.18 -20.26
CA ILE A 774 -30.32 -3.74 -21.27
C ILE A 774 -30.96 -3.69 -22.65
N GLU A 775 -31.64 -4.77 -23.06
CA GLU A 775 -32.34 -4.87 -24.34
C GLU A 775 -33.48 -3.86 -24.49
N ALA A 776 -34.14 -3.53 -23.37
CA ALA A 776 -35.18 -2.50 -23.33
C ALA A 776 -34.63 -1.06 -23.24
N GLY A 777 -33.31 -0.87 -23.09
CA GLY A 777 -32.70 0.44 -22.86
C GLY A 777 -32.97 1.04 -21.45
N ASN A 778 -33.46 0.22 -20.51
CA ASN A 778 -33.77 0.62 -19.15
C ASN A 778 -32.52 0.56 -18.26
N LEU A 779 -31.66 1.58 -18.36
CA LEU A 779 -30.37 1.60 -17.63
C LEU A 779 -30.47 2.15 -16.20
N VAL A 780 -31.50 2.95 -15.91
CA VAL A 780 -31.78 3.54 -14.59
C VAL A 780 -33.10 2.99 -14.08
N LEU A 781 -33.07 2.30 -12.92
CA LEU A 781 -34.22 1.54 -12.42
C LEU A 781 -34.86 2.16 -11.17
N ASN A 782 -35.97 1.56 -10.73
CA ASN A 782 -36.68 1.84 -9.49
C ASN A 782 -37.26 3.27 -9.33
N ALA A 783 -37.04 4.18 -10.28
CA ALA A 783 -37.56 5.56 -10.30
C ALA A 783 -37.34 6.30 -8.96
N GLY A 784 -36.14 6.17 -8.39
CA GLY A 784 -35.76 6.76 -7.10
C GLY A 784 -36.37 6.09 -5.87
N ARG A 785 -37.17 5.02 -6.01
CA ARG A 785 -37.82 4.31 -4.88
C ARG A 785 -37.06 3.10 -4.36
N PHE A 786 -35.83 2.88 -4.80
CA PHE A 786 -35.02 1.75 -4.35
C PHE A 786 -34.63 1.85 -2.87
N GLY A 787 -34.62 0.70 -2.19
CA GLY A 787 -34.27 0.52 -0.79
C GLY A 787 -35.22 1.20 0.18
N CYS A 788 -36.42 1.62 -0.28
CA CYS A 788 -37.34 2.36 0.57
C CYS A 788 -37.99 1.47 1.63
N GLY A 789 -38.21 2.04 2.81
CA GLY A 789 -38.84 1.35 3.93
C GLY A 789 -38.45 1.97 5.27
N THR A 790 -38.61 1.20 6.34
CA THR A 790 -38.25 1.63 7.70
C THR A 790 -37.33 0.60 8.33
N VAL A 791 -36.33 1.07 9.07
CA VAL A 791 -35.39 0.23 9.82
C VAL A 791 -35.19 0.78 11.23
N ARG A 792 -34.74 -0.06 12.15
CA ARG A 792 -34.14 0.35 13.42
C ARG A 792 -32.64 0.22 13.33
N ARG A 793 -31.91 1.14 13.94
CA ARG A 793 -30.46 1.10 14.02
C ARG A 793 -30.04 0.44 15.33
N ASN A 794 -29.13 -0.51 15.25
CA ASN A 794 -28.66 -1.35 16.33
C ASN A 794 -29.84 -1.86 17.16
N PHE A 795 -29.97 -1.35 18.37
CA PHE A 795 -30.96 -1.76 19.35
C PHE A 795 -31.84 -0.60 19.80
N GLU A 796 -31.84 0.50 19.03
CA GLU A 796 -32.64 1.68 19.28
C GLU A 796 -34.13 1.40 19.00
N THR A 797 -35.01 2.07 19.75
CA THR A 797 -36.47 1.94 19.57
C THR A 797 -37.00 2.82 18.44
N SER A 798 -36.29 3.91 18.13
CA SER A 798 -36.62 4.82 17.03
C SER A 798 -36.39 4.16 15.67
N THR A 799 -37.33 4.39 14.76
CA THR A 799 -37.23 3.94 13.37
C THR A 799 -36.68 5.05 12.48
N ILE A 800 -35.80 4.67 11.55
CA ILE A 800 -35.28 5.50 10.47
C ILE A 800 -36.09 5.17 9.22
N ALA A 801 -36.65 6.20 8.59
CA ALA A 801 -37.35 6.06 7.31
C ALA A 801 -36.36 6.28 6.15
N VAL A 802 -36.17 5.24 5.34
CA VAL A 802 -35.45 5.33 4.06
C VAL A 802 -36.47 5.76 3.01
N ARG A 803 -36.48 7.08 2.73
CA ARG A 803 -37.46 7.72 1.84
C ARG A 803 -37.06 7.61 0.36
N PRO A 804 -37.95 7.82 -0.61
CA PRO A 804 -37.56 7.91 -2.02
C PRO A 804 -36.45 8.94 -2.24
N PHE A 805 -35.45 8.58 -3.04
CA PHE A 805 -34.38 9.45 -3.51
C PHE A 805 -34.97 10.59 -4.34
N ARG A 806 -34.70 11.84 -3.95
CA ARG A 806 -35.25 13.01 -4.62
C ARG A 806 -34.32 13.43 -5.75
N HIS A 807 -34.80 13.40 -6.99
CA HIS A 807 -34.10 14.02 -8.12
C HIS A 807 -34.44 15.51 -8.14
N ARG A 808 -33.48 16.35 -7.75
CA ARG A 808 -33.62 17.82 -7.79
C ARG A 808 -33.18 18.36 -9.15
N LYS A 809 -33.76 19.48 -9.59
CA LYS A 809 -33.29 20.13 -10.80
C LYS A 809 -31.94 20.80 -10.56
N ILE A 810 -30.95 20.55 -11.41
CA ILE A 810 -29.60 21.14 -11.31
C ILE A 810 -29.34 22.08 -12.47
N SER A 811 -28.87 23.30 -12.17
CA SER A 811 -28.42 24.27 -13.17
C SER A 811 -26.91 24.48 -13.08
N PHE A 812 -26.17 24.07 -14.11
CA PHE A 812 -24.77 24.44 -14.28
C PHE A 812 -24.68 25.80 -14.97
N CYS A 813 -24.15 26.81 -14.30
CA CYS A 813 -24.17 28.19 -14.75
C CYS A 813 -22.79 28.60 -15.25
N VAL A 814 -22.69 28.85 -16.55
CA VAL A 814 -21.47 29.25 -17.25
C VAL A 814 -21.58 30.70 -17.67
N SER A 815 -20.76 31.56 -17.11
CA SER A 815 -20.57 32.93 -17.58
C SER A 815 -19.35 33.02 -18.49
N CYS A 816 -19.50 33.56 -19.69
CA CYS A 816 -18.44 33.62 -20.70
C CYS A 816 -18.33 35.01 -21.31
N MET A 817 -17.10 35.53 -21.48
CA MET A 817 -16.80 36.73 -22.26
C MET A 817 -15.49 36.52 -23.03
N ASP A 818 -15.60 36.40 -24.35
CA ASP A 818 -14.50 36.10 -25.30
C ASP A 818 -13.66 34.85 -24.97
N ARG A 819 -14.31 33.79 -24.51
CA ARG A 819 -13.68 32.48 -24.23
C ARG A 819 -14.27 31.35 -25.05
N LEU A 820 -14.75 31.64 -26.27
CA LEU A 820 -15.34 30.64 -27.16
C LEU A 820 -14.41 29.46 -27.40
N HIS A 821 -13.10 29.67 -27.55
CA HIS A 821 -12.16 28.58 -27.81
C HIS A 821 -12.13 27.53 -26.67
N HIS A 822 -12.14 27.95 -25.40
CA HIS A 822 -12.29 27.03 -24.26
C HIS A 822 -13.69 26.42 -24.21
N LEU A 823 -14.72 27.25 -24.37
CA LEU A 823 -16.11 26.81 -24.26
C LEU A 823 -16.48 25.78 -25.34
N ALA A 824 -15.93 25.93 -26.54
CA ALA A 824 -16.14 25.00 -27.66
C ALA A 824 -15.60 23.60 -27.37
N GLU A 825 -14.57 23.49 -26.53
CA GLU A 825 -14.03 22.21 -26.08
C GLU A 825 -14.84 21.62 -24.91
N THR A 826 -15.25 22.45 -23.95
CA THR A 826 -15.83 21.98 -22.68
C THR A 826 -17.34 21.78 -22.75
N LEU A 827 -18.09 22.70 -23.35
CA LEU A 827 -19.54 22.74 -23.25
C LEU A 827 -20.24 21.53 -23.90
N PRO A 828 -19.90 21.11 -25.14
CA PRO A 828 -20.47 19.89 -25.72
C PRO A 828 -20.18 18.64 -24.88
N ARG A 829 -18.98 18.57 -24.31
CA ARG A 829 -18.57 17.47 -23.44
C ARG A 829 -19.35 17.46 -22.13
N ASN A 830 -19.52 18.61 -21.49
CA ASN A 830 -20.26 18.75 -20.23
C ASN A 830 -21.75 18.38 -20.38
N LEU A 831 -22.37 18.73 -21.50
CA LEU A 831 -23.73 18.31 -21.86
C LEU A 831 -23.83 16.79 -22.02
N SER A 832 -22.89 16.20 -22.77
CA SER A 832 -22.84 14.75 -23.00
C SER A 832 -22.59 13.96 -21.71
N ASP A 833 -21.61 14.39 -20.90
CA ASP A 833 -21.19 13.73 -19.67
C ASP A 833 -22.30 13.67 -18.59
N ASN A 834 -23.30 14.55 -18.66
CA ASN A 834 -24.43 14.59 -17.70
C ASN A 834 -25.78 14.30 -18.34
N LEU A 835 -25.81 13.86 -19.59
CA LEU A 835 -27.05 13.59 -20.33
C LEU A 835 -27.99 12.59 -19.63
N SER A 836 -27.41 11.64 -18.89
CA SER A 836 -28.15 10.63 -18.15
C SER A 836 -28.88 11.17 -16.91
N TYR A 837 -28.59 12.39 -16.46
CA TYR A 837 -29.34 13.01 -15.38
C TYR A 837 -30.65 13.57 -15.92
N PRO A 838 -31.81 13.17 -15.37
CA PRO A 838 -33.10 13.44 -16.00
C PRO A 838 -33.44 14.93 -16.03
N ASP A 839 -33.11 15.68 -14.97
CA ASP A 839 -33.56 17.07 -14.78
C ASP A 839 -32.39 18.02 -14.53
N MET A 840 -31.62 18.32 -15.58
CA MET A 840 -30.55 19.30 -15.55
C MET A 840 -30.65 20.29 -16.72
N GLU A 841 -30.11 21.49 -16.53
CA GLU A 841 -29.84 22.47 -17.57
C GLU A 841 -28.45 23.09 -17.42
N ILE A 842 -27.83 23.49 -18.53
CA ILE A 842 -26.71 24.43 -18.52
C ILE A 842 -27.25 25.81 -18.86
N VAL A 843 -26.93 26.80 -18.04
CA VAL A 843 -27.24 28.21 -18.28
C VAL A 843 -25.97 28.87 -18.81
N LEU A 844 -25.92 29.13 -20.11
CA LEU A 844 -24.83 29.84 -20.74
C LEU A 844 -25.17 31.33 -20.83
N LEU A 845 -24.49 32.14 -20.01
CA LEU A 845 -24.55 33.59 -20.05
C LEU A 845 -23.38 34.12 -20.89
N ASP A 846 -23.69 34.54 -22.11
CA ASP A 846 -22.83 35.37 -22.94
C ASP A 846 -22.81 36.80 -22.38
N TYR A 847 -21.69 37.13 -21.73
CA TYR A 847 -21.48 38.39 -21.04
C TYR A 847 -20.89 39.45 -21.98
N ASN A 848 -21.57 39.65 -23.12
CA ASN A 848 -21.22 40.58 -24.20
C ASN A 848 -19.95 40.22 -25.00
N SER A 849 -19.82 38.95 -25.40
CA SER A 849 -18.70 38.46 -26.21
C SER A 849 -18.73 39.02 -27.64
N SER A 850 -17.53 39.24 -28.17
CA SER A 850 -17.22 39.72 -29.51
C SER A 850 -16.56 38.65 -30.40
N ASP A 851 -16.15 37.52 -29.82
CA ASP A 851 -15.47 36.40 -30.49
C ASP A 851 -16.37 35.48 -31.35
N GLY A 852 -17.65 35.82 -31.50
CA GLY A 852 -18.61 35.06 -32.29
C GLY A 852 -19.39 33.99 -31.53
N LEU A 853 -19.31 33.96 -30.19
CA LEU A 853 -20.01 32.99 -29.33
C LEU A 853 -21.48 32.76 -29.69
N GLU A 854 -22.26 33.82 -29.92
CA GLU A 854 -23.69 33.71 -30.27
C GLU A 854 -23.92 32.93 -31.58
N ALA A 855 -23.13 33.24 -32.61
CA ALA A 855 -23.25 32.57 -33.91
C ALA A 855 -22.85 31.10 -33.79
N TRP A 856 -21.76 30.83 -33.08
CA TRP A 856 -21.30 29.47 -32.82
C TRP A 856 -22.33 28.64 -32.04
N ALA A 857 -22.95 29.20 -31.00
CA ALA A 857 -23.97 28.52 -30.21
C ALA A 857 -25.21 28.17 -31.05
N LYS A 858 -25.67 29.09 -31.91
CA LYS A 858 -26.78 28.85 -32.85
C LYS A 858 -26.47 27.75 -33.86
N GLU A 859 -25.23 27.65 -34.30
CA GLU A 859 -24.81 26.64 -35.28
C GLU A 859 -24.59 25.26 -34.64
N HIS A 860 -23.98 25.20 -33.46
CA HIS A 860 -23.47 23.94 -32.89
C HIS A 860 -24.29 23.39 -31.71
N LEU A 861 -25.11 24.22 -31.05
CA LEU A 861 -25.80 23.84 -29.81
C LEU A 861 -27.33 23.89 -29.91
N GLN A 862 -27.87 24.12 -31.10
CA GLN A 862 -29.30 24.26 -31.33
C GLN A 862 -30.11 23.05 -30.83
N GLU A 863 -29.63 21.83 -31.05
CA GLU A 863 -30.26 20.59 -30.58
C GLU A 863 -30.40 20.58 -29.04
N TRP A 864 -29.38 21.05 -28.32
CA TRP A 864 -29.38 21.11 -26.85
C TRP A 864 -30.32 22.19 -26.31
N ILE A 865 -30.44 23.30 -27.04
CA ILE A 865 -31.37 24.40 -26.72
C ILE A 865 -32.82 23.92 -26.89
N GLU A 866 -33.11 23.25 -28.00
CA GLU A 866 -34.45 22.70 -28.30
C GLU A 866 -34.83 21.59 -27.32
N ALA A 867 -33.87 20.77 -26.89
CA ALA A 867 -34.06 19.76 -25.85
C ALA A 867 -34.23 20.36 -24.44
N GLY A 868 -34.05 21.67 -24.26
CA GLY A 868 -34.11 22.34 -22.95
C GLY A 868 -32.94 21.97 -22.01
N ARG A 869 -31.87 21.36 -22.55
CA ARG A 869 -30.64 21.01 -21.82
C ARG A 869 -29.66 22.18 -21.72
N LEU A 870 -29.77 23.13 -22.64
CA LEU A 870 -29.01 24.38 -22.65
C LEU A 870 -29.98 25.56 -22.72
N VAL A 871 -29.74 26.58 -21.92
CA VAL A 871 -30.41 27.88 -22.03
C VAL A 871 -29.35 28.93 -22.23
N TYR A 872 -29.41 29.62 -23.37
CA TYR A 872 -28.52 30.70 -23.71
C TYR A 872 -29.15 32.03 -23.26
N PHE A 873 -28.33 32.92 -22.70
CA PHE A 873 -28.68 34.30 -22.42
C PHE A 873 -27.53 35.20 -22.88
N LYS A 874 -27.86 36.42 -23.30
CA LYS A 874 -26.87 37.43 -23.66
C LYS A 874 -27.19 38.76 -22.99
N THR A 875 -26.18 39.43 -22.47
CA THR A 875 -26.27 40.85 -22.07
C THR A 875 -25.43 41.73 -23.00
N THR A 876 -25.83 42.98 -23.14
CA THR A 876 -25.09 44.03 -23.87
C THR A 876 -24.76 45.22 -22.98
N ASP A 877 -25.07 45.12 -21.68
CA ASP A 877 -25.08 46.26 -20.76
C ASP A 877 -23.68 46.62 -20.22
N ARG A 878 -22.69 45.74 -20.41
CA ARG A 878 -21.36 45.83 -19.77
C ARG A 878 -20.24 45.67 -20.79
N ALA A 879 -19.22 46.51 -20.67
CA ALA A 879 -18.04 46.50 -21.54
C ALA A 879 -16.90 45.62 -21.01
N HIS A 880 -16.96 45.18 -19.75
CA HIS A 880 -15.90 44.42 -19.09
C HIS A 880 -16.49 43.25 -18.31
N PHE A 881 -15.70 42.19 -18.12
CA PHE A 881 -16.09 40.97 -17.43
C PHE A 881 -16.04 41.14 -15.91
N GLU A 882 -17.19 41.46 -15.31
CA GLU A 882 -17.37 41.55 -13.85
C GLU A 882 -17.77 40.18 -13.27
N ARG A 883 -16.79 39.38 -12.82
CA ARG A 883 -16.98 37.97 -12.41
C ARG A 883 -18.11 37.75 -11.40
N SER A 884 -18.11 38.47 -10.28
CA SER A 884 -19.15 38.34 -9.25
C SER A 884 -20.55 38.62 -9.79
N HIS A 885 -20.69 39.70 -10.59
CA HIS A 885 -21.97 40.07 -11.18
C HIS A 885 -22.42 39.05 -12.22
N ALA A 886 -21.54 38.60 -13.12
CA ALA A 886 -21.85 37.61 -14.14
C ALA A 886 -22.32 36.28 -13.50
N ARG A 887 -21.63 35.81 -12.45
CA ARG A 887 -22.03 34.60 -11.69
C ARG A 887 -23.38 34.79 -10.99
N ASN A 888 -23.60 35.94 -10.35
CA ASN A 888 -24.88 36.30 -9.73
C ASN A 888 -26.03 36.30 -10.74
N LEU A 889 -25.84 36.95 -11.90
CA LEU A 889 -26.83 37.01 -12.97
C LEU A 889 -27.15 35.62 -13.50
N ALA A 890 -26.15 34.79 -13.79
CA ALA A 890 -26.35 33.43 -14.27
C ALA A 890 -27.14 32.57 -13.25
N PHE A 891 -26.81 32.65 -11.96
CA PHE A 891 -27.54 31.94 -10.90
C PHE A 891 -28.99 32.43 -10.73
N ARG A 892 -29.25 33.73 -10.95
CA ARG A 892 -30.62 34.26 -10.93
C ARG A 892 -31.45 33.72 -12.10
N LEU A 893 -30.85 33.63 -13.29
CA LEU A 893 -31.48 33.15 -14.53
C LEU A 893 -31.74 31.65 -14.53
N ALA A 894 -30.92 30.87 -13.81
CA ALA A 894 -31.11 29.44 -13.60
C ALA A 894 -32.47 29.10 -13.02
N THR A 895 -33.00 27.91 -13.32
CA THR A 895 -34.29 27.43 -12.81
C THR A 895 -34.18 26.22 -11.89
N GLY A 896 -32.98 25.69 -11.69
CA GLY A 896 -32.72 24.55 -10.81
C GLY A 896 -32.85 24.86 -9.32
N ASP A 897 -33.18 23.83 -8.56
CA ASP A 897 -33.19 23.85 -7.10
C ASP A 897 -31.77 23.99 -6.53
N ILE A 898 -30.80 23.40 -7.25
CA ILE A 898 -29.36 23.50 -6.98
C ILE A 898 -28.71 24.22 -8.15
N VAL A 899 -27.91 25.23 -7.83
CA VAL A 899 -27.11 25.99 -8.79
C VAL A 899 -25.64 25.67 -8.58
N CYS A 900 -24.91 25.53 -9.67
CA CYS A 900 -23.48 25.24 -9.67
C CYS A 900 -22.76 26.21 -10.60
N THR A 901 -21.73 26.89 -10.12
CA THR A 901 -20.84 27.70 -10.95
C THR A 901 -19.94 26.79 -11.76
N LEU A 902 -19.86 27.03 -13.06
CA LEU A 902 -19.04 26.27 -14.00
C LEU A 902 -18.31 27.25 -14.92
N ASP A 903 -16.99 27.38 -14.78
CA ASP A 903 -16.23 28.27 -15.65
C ASP A 903 -16.15 27.69 -17.10
N ALA A 904 -15.82 28.53 -18.10
CA ALA A 904 -15.87 28.14 -19.52
C ALA A 904 -14.79 27.13 -19.93
N ASP A 905 -13.70 27.04 -19.18
CA ASP A 905 -12.52 26.18 -19.35
C ASP A 905 -12.59 24.89 -18.52
N ASN A 906 -13.74 24.64 -17.90
CA ASN A 906 -13.90 23.68 -16.83
C ASN A 906 -14.76 22.48 -17.32
N PHE A 907 -14.30 21.25 -17.07
CA PHE A 907 -15.07 20.04 -17.34
C PHE A 907 -15.87 19.61 -16.09
N THR A 908 -17.06 19.05 -16.29
CA THR A 908 -17.85 18.44 -15.21
C THR A 908 -17.46 16.99 -14.99
N GLY A 909 -17.07 16.26 -16.05
CA GLY A 909 -16.87 14.82 -16.02
C GLY A 909 -18.19 14.01 -15.96
N PRO A 910 -18.16 12.70 -16.27
CA PRO A 910 -19.35 11.86 -16.35
C PRO A 910 -20.10 11.71 -15.02
N GLY A 911 -21.39 12.04 -15.00
CA GLY A 911 -22.28 11.82 -13.86
C GLY A 911 -22.11 12.79 -12.69
N PHE A 912 -21.51 13.97 -12.91
CA PHE A 912 -21.35 14.99 -11.88
C PHE A 912 -22.70 15.48 -11.32
N ALA A 913 -23.73 15.63 -12.16
CA ALA A 913 -25.09 15.98 -11.70
C ALA A 913 -25.65 14.95 -10.70
N HIS A 914 -25.44 13.64 -10.94
CA HIS A 914 -25.83 12.59 -10.00
C HIS A 914 -25.08 12.70 -8.68
N TYR A 915 -23.77 12.99 -8.72
CA TYR A 915 -22.96 13.24 -7.52
C TYR A 915 -23.49 14.41 -6.70
N VAL A 916 -23.76 15.55 -7.34
CA VAL A 916 -24.30 16.74 -6.66
C VAL A 916 -25.65 16.41 -6.02
N ASN A 917 -26.58 15.80 -6.75
CA ASN A 917 -27.90 15.46 -6.21
C ASN A 917 -27.81 14.49 -5.02
N GLU A 918 -26.93 13.48 -5.08
CA GLU A 918 -26.74 12.51 -3.98
C GLU A 918 -26.30 13.19 -2.69
N ARG A 919 -25.38 14.16 -2.79
CA ARG A 919 -24.89 14.91 -1.62
C ARG A 919 -26.00 15.73 -0.97
N PHE A 920 -26.77 16.46 -1.76
CA PHE A 920 -27.89 17.28 -1.28
C PHE A 920 -29.10 16.45 -0.81
N ASP A 921 -29.27 15.23 -1.31
CA ASP A 921 -30.31 14.31 -0.80
C ASP A 921 -29.99 13.80 0.60
N ARG A 922 -28.71 13.56 0.89
CA ARG A 922 -28.25 13.13 2.23
C ARG A 922 -28.23 14.27 3.24
N HIS A 923 -27.79 15.45 2.82
CA HIS A 923 -27.62 16.59 3.69
C HIS A 923 -28.18 17.84 3.01
N GLU A 924 -29.31 18.34 3.50
CA GLU A 924 -29.92 19.55 2.91
C GLU A 924 -29.20 20.84 3.31
N GLN A 925 -28.53 20.87 4.47
CA GLN A 925 -27.86 22.06 5.03
C GLN A 925 -26.36 22.11 4.72
N ILE A 926 -26.00 21.92 3.45
CA ILE A 926 -24.62 21.96 2.98
C ILE A 926 -24.47 22.90 1.79
N TYR A 927 -23.22 23.17 1.44
CA TYR A 927 -22.82 23.56 0.09
C TYR A 927 -21.62 22.73 -0.34
N LEU A 928 -21.48 22.48 -1.64
CA LEU A 928 -20.34 21.74 -2.19
C LEU A 928 -19.30 22.71 -2.72
N ARG A 929 -18.03 22.43 -2.43
CA ARG A 929 -16.88 23.16 -2.98
C ARG A 929 -15.65 22.25 -3.12
N PRO A 930 -14.63 22.63 -3.88
CA PRO A 930 -13.30 22.04 -3.73
C PRO A 930 -12.71 22.36 -2.36
N ASP A 931 -11.94 21.43 -1.82
CA ASP A 931 -11.07 21.67 -0.67
C ASP A 931 -9.91 22.65 -1.00
N PHE A 932 -10.06 23.91 -0.56
CA PHE A 932 -9.11 24.99 -0.84
C PHE A 932 -7.79 24.86 -0.09
N ASP A 933 -7.77 24.14 1.04
CA ASP A 933 -6.63 24.16 1.98
C ASP A 933 -5.97 22.78 2.13
N GLY A 934 -6.55 21.74 1.53
CA GLY A 934 -6.01 20.38 1.58
C GLY A 934 -5.81 19.77 0.19
N ALA A 935 -6.66 18.80 -0.11
CA ALA A 935 -6.60 17.91 -1.27
C ALA A 935 -6.32 18.56 -2.63
N HIS A 936 -7.05 19.66 -2.88
CA HIS A 936 -7.23 20.21 -4.21
C HIS A 936 -6.47 21.52 -4.39
N VAL A 937 -5.55 21.89 -3.49
CA VAL A 937 -4.67 23.07 -3.66
C VAL A 937 -4.00 23.09 -5.05
N ARG A 938 -3.70 21.90 -5.60
CA ARG A 938 -3.14 21.72 -6.95
C ARG A 938 -4.11 21.99 -8.12
N LEU A 939 -5.42 22.03 -7.86
CA LEU A 939 -6.51 22.21 -8.83
C LEU A 939 -7.17 23.59 -8.65
N ARG A 940 -6.36 24.62 -8.38
CA ARG A 940 -6.83 25.97 -8.05
C ARG A 940 -7.80 26.57 -9.08
N ASP A 941 -7.70 26.15 -10.35
CA ASP A 941 -8.54 26.67 -11.44
C ASP A 941 -9.92 26.01 -11.50
N ALA A 942 -10.16 25.00 -10.65
CA ALA A 942 -11.48 24.45 -10.40
C ALA A 942 -12.13 25.01 -9.12
N PHE A 943 -11.47 25.91 -8.37
CA PHE A 943 -11.96 26.43 -7.08
C PHE A 943 -13.30 27.14 -7.16
N GLY A 944 -13.58 27.74 -8.31
CA GLY A 944 -14.87 28.35 -8.61
C GLY A 944 -16.04 27.36 -8.66
N ARG A 945 -15.83 26.04 -8.59
CA ARG A 945 -16.88 25.00 -8.67
C ARG A 945 -17.70 24.88 -7.38
N ILE A 946 -18.61 25.81 -7.15
CA ILE A 946 -19.45 25.85 -5.94
C ILE A 946 -20.86 25.39 -6.31
N CYS A 947 -21.39 24.40 -5.58
CA CYS A 947 -22.80 24.00 -5.69
C CYS A 947 -23.55 24.40 -4.41
N VAL A 948 -24.69 25.04 -4.56
CA VAL A 948 -25.50 25.53 -3.43
C VAL A 948 -26.97 25.46 -3.80
N ARG A 949 -27.86 25.27 -2.82
CA ARG A 949 -29.29 25.41 -3.08
C ARG A 949 -29.58 26.86 -3.47
N LYS A 950 -30.42 27.05 -4.48
CA LYS A 950 -30.78 28.37 -4.97
C LYS A 950 -31.37 29.25 -3.86
N GLU A 951 -32.19 28.67 -2.98
CA GLU A 951 -32.77 29.36 -1.82
C GLU A 951 -31.71 29.92 -0.85
N ASP A 952 -30.64 29.17 -0.57
CA ASP A 952 -29.58 29.59 0.33
C ASP A 952 -28.70 30.68 -0.30
N PHE A 953 -28.44 30.56 -1.61
CA PHE A 953 -27.73 31.59 -2.36
C PHE A 953 -28.47 32.93 -2.34
N HIS A 954 -29.80 32.91 -2.55
CA HIS A 954 -30.64 34.10 -2.42
C HIS A 954 -30.66 34.63 -0.98
N ARG A 955 -30.67 33.75 0.03
CA ARG A 955 -30.68 34.14 1.46
C ARG A 955 -29.47 35.00 1.85
N ILE A 956 -28.31 34.77 1.22
CA ILE A 956 -27.06 35.50 1.49
C ILE A 956 -26.77 36.61 0.46
N GLU A 957 -27.69 36.85 -0.47
CA GLU A 957 -27.60 37.88 -1.51
C GLU A 957 -26.42 37.71 -2.49
N GLY A 958 -26.04 36.45 -2.77
CA GLY A 958 -25.08 36.07 -3.81
C GLY A 958 -23.62 36.37 -3.51
N TYR A 959 -22.79 36.42 -4.57
CA TYR A 959 -21.40 36.89 -4.55
C TYR A 959 -21.33 38.40 -4.28
N ASP A 960 -20.31 38.88 -3.56
CA ASP A 960 -20.11 40.32 -3.34
C ASP A 960 -19.65 41.01 -4.64
N GLU A 961 -20.51 41.84 -5.23
CA GLU A 961 -20.24 42.57 -6.47
C GLU A 961 -19.33 43.79 -6.26
N GLN A 962 -18.95 44.09 -5.01
CA GLN A 962 -17.97 45.12 -4.68
C GLN A 962 -16.53 44.59 -4.75
N LEU A 963 -16.34 43.27 -4.85
CA LEU A 963 -15.05 42.65 -5.17
C LEU A 963 -14.75 42.89 -6.65
N VAL A 964 -13.53 43.37 -6.93
CA VAL A 964 -13.16 43.82 -8.27
C VAL A 964 -12.21 42.80 -8.88
N GLU A 965 -12.33 42.58 -10.20
CA GLU A 965 -11.34 41.84 -10.99
C GLU A 965 -11.25 40.34 -10.63
N TYR A 966 -10.13 39.84 -10.09
CA TYR A 966 -9.91 38.42 -9.77
C TYR A 966 -9.41 38.20 -8.34
N GLY A 967 -10.07 37.30 -7.60
CA GLY A 967 -9.63 36.72 -6.34
C GLY A 967 -10.54 37.06 -5.15
N TYR A 968 -10.61 36.12 -4.21
CA TYR A 968 -11.42 36.14 -2.97
C TYR A 968 -12.94 36.03 -3.12
N GLU A 969 -13.51 36.05 -4.33
CA GLU A 969 -14.97 35.98 -4.54
C GLU A 969 -15.55 34.66 -4.03
N ASP A 970 -14.90 33.54 -4.35
CA ASP A 970 -15.33 32.21 -3.94
C ASP A 970 -15.11 31.95 -2.44
N ILE A 971 -14.03 32.50 -1.87
CA ILE A 971 -13.72 32.42 -0.43
C ILE A 971 -14.76 33.21 0.37
N ASP A 972 -15.03 34.46 -0.05
CA ASP A 972 -16.03 35.33 0.58
C ASP A 972 -17.42 34.67 0.57
N LEU A 973 -17.84 34.10 -0.57
CA LEU A 973 -19.10 33.37 -0.66
C LEU A 973 -19.17 32.18 0.32
N CYS A 974 -18.13 31.33 0.34
CA CYS A 974 -18.07 30.16 1.21
C CYS A 974 -18.22 30.54 2.69
N VAL A 975 -17.45 31.52 3.15
CA VAL A 975 -17.49 31.92 4.56
C VAL A 975 -18.83 32.55 4.94
N ARG A 976 -19.49 33.27 4.02
CA ARG A 976 -20.85 33.78 4.26
C ARG A 976 -21.90 32.67 4.29
N LEU A 977 -21.77 31.62 3.47
CA LEU A 977 -22.61 30.43 3.57
C LEU A 977 -22.45 29.73 4.93
N GLU A 978 -21.21 29.61 5.43
CA GLU A 978 -20.91 29.05 6.75
C GLU A 978 -21.52 29.89 7.88
N LYS A 979 -21.36 31.22 7.82
CA LYS A 979 -22.02 32.14 8.77
C LYS A 979 -23.55 32.04 8.73
N ALA A 980 -24.13 31.70 7.58
CA ALA A 980 -25.55 31.45 7.42
C ALA A 980 -25.99 30.06 7.94
N GLY A 981 -25.09 29.29 8.56
CA GLY A 981 -25.37 28.01 9.22
C GLY A 981 -25.27 26.78 8.31
N LEU A 982 -24.69 26.91 7.12
CA LEU A 982 -24.45 25.77 6.23
C LEU A 982 -23.10 25.13 6.51
N ALA A 983 -23.02 23.81 6.40
CA ALA A 983 -21.76 23.08 6.53
C ALA A 983 -21.06 22.95 5.16
N PRO A 984 -19.74 23.17 5.06
CA PRO A 984 -18.99 22.83 3.86
C PRO A 984 -19.01 21.32 3.63
N SER A 985 -19.19 20.91 2.37
CA SER A 985 -18.95 19.56 1.89
C SER A 985 -18.01 19.62 0.69
N PHE A 986 -17.09 18.67 0.59
CA PHE A 986 -16.04 18.72 -0.41
C PHE A 986 -16.37 17.86 -1.64
N ILE A 987 -15.99 18.33 -2.83
CA ILE A 987 -16.01 17.52 -4.06
C ILE A 987 -14.82 16.56 -3.98
N GLU A 988 -15.06 15.31 -3.59
CA GLU A 988 -14.01 14.32 -3.26
C GLU A 988 -13.40 13.61 -4.49
N ASP A 989 -14.02 13.73 -5.66
CA ASP A 989 -13.57 13.04 -6.88
C ASP A 989 -12.98 14.04 -7.87
N ASP A 990 -11.65 14.03 -8.00
CA ASP A 990 -10.87 14.90 -8.90
C ASP A 990 -11.36 14.90 -10.35
N ARG A 991 -12.06 13.85 -10.81
CA ARG A 991 -12.59 13.80 -12.18
C ARG A 991 -13.63 14.88 -12.44
N PHE A 992 -14.27 15.39 -11.38
CA PHE A 992 -15.22 16.50 -11.45
C PHE A 992 -14.56 17.89 -11.41
N LEU A 993 -13.23 17.93 -11.27
CA LEU A 993 -12.43 19.15 -11.10
C LEU A 993 -11.39 19.35 -12.22
N ARG A 994 -11.60 18.72 -13.39
CA ARG A 994 -10.73 18.89 -14.56
C ARG A 994 -10.98 20.24 -15.25
N TYR A 995 -9.93 20.86 -15.75
CA TYR A 995 -9.98 22.14 -16.46
C TYR A 995 -8.87 22.22 -17.53
N ILE A 996 -8.95 23.22 -18.40
CA ILE A 996 -7.95 23.56 -19.41
C ILE A 996 -6.99 24.60 -18.82
N ASP A 997 -5.69 24.29 -18.75
CA ASP A 997 -4.70 25.18 -18.16
C ASP A 997 -4.44 26.41 -19.05
N HIS A 998 -4.35 27.59 -18.42
CA HIS A 998 -4.17 28.87 -19.12
C HIS A 998 -3.47 29.94 -18.28
N SER A 999 -2.96 30.96 -18.97
CA SER A 999 -2.13 32.03 -18.40
C SER A 999 -2.93 33.04 -17.56
N ASN A 1000 -2.25 33.87 -16.75
CA ASN A 1000 -2.90 34.96 -16.03
C ASN A 1000 -3.32 36.11 -16.94
N SER A 1001 -2.54 36.36 -17.99
CA SER A 1001 -2.90 37.33 -19.04
C SER A 1001 -4.25 37.01 -19.67
N GLU A 1002 -4.55 35.74 -19.88
CA GLU A 1002 -5.87 35.35 -20.35
C GLU A 1002 -6.95 35.59 -19.29
N ARG A 1003 -6.69 35.25 -18.01
CA ARG A 1003 -7.66 35.46 -16.89
C ARG A 1003 -8.19 36.87 -16.81
N LEU A 1004 -7.32 37.84 -17.10
CA LEU A 1004 -7.59 39.26 -16.94
C LEU A 1004 -7.90 39.99 -18.24
N ALA A 1005 -7.82 39.34 -19.41
CA ALA A 1005 -7.92 40.00 -20.72
C ALA A 1005 -9.14 40.95 -20.85
N ASN A 1006 -10.30 40.51 -20.37
CA ASN A 1006 -11.55 41.29 -20.36
C ASN A 1006 -11.90 41.92 -19.01
N GLY A 1007 -10.95 41.92 -18.07
CA GLY A 1007 -11.09 42.48 -16.75
C GLY A 1007 -11.26 44.00 -16.74
N PRO A 1008 -12.01 44.60 -15.80
CA PRO A 1008 -12.26 46.04 -15.76
C PRO A 1008 -10.99 46.90 -15.64
N ILE A 1009 -9.87 46.37 -15.13
CA ILE A 1009 -8.62 47.11 -15.05
C ILE A 1009 -7.79 46.88 -16.32
N LEU A 1010 -7.43 45.63 -16.62
CA LEU A 1010 -6.44 45.33 -17.65
C LEU A 1010 -6.92 45.70 -19.07
N SER A 1011 -8.20 45.52 -19.36
CA SER A 1011 -8.79 45.84 -20.68
C SER A 1011 -8.75 47.33 -21.03
N GLN A 1012 -8.54 48.20 -20.02
CA GLN A 1012 -8.44 49.65 -20.21
C GLN A 1012 -6.99 50.16 -20.18
N VAL A 1013 -5.98 49.28 -20.06
CA VAL A 1013 -4.58 49.69 -19.97
C VAL A 1013 -4.00 49.95 -21.35
N SER A 1014 -3.61 51.20 -21.59
CA SER A 1014 -2.99 51.65 -22.84
C SER A 1014 -1.47 51.50 -22.87
N VAL A 1015 -0.80 51.57 -21.70
CA VAL A 1015 0.66 51.49 -21.59
C VAL A 1015 1.06 50.77 -20.30
N PHE A 1016 1.96 49.81 -20.44
CA PHE A 1016 2.65 49.15 -19.33
C PHE A 1016 4.07 49.67 -19.21
N LEU A 1017 4.43 50.17 -18.03
CA LEU A 1017 5.78 50.62 -17.72
C LEU A 1017 6.36 49.74 -16.62
N ARG A 1018 7.59 49.26 -16.83
CA ARG A 1018 8.38 48.54 -15.83
C ARG A 1018 9.53 49.41 -15.37
N GLY A 1019 9.59 49.65 -14.07
CA GLY A 1019 10.56 50.44 -13.36
C GLY A 1019 11.59 49.55 -12.65
N ARG A 1020 12.88 49.92 -12.64
CA ARG A 1020 13.90 49.26 -11.81
C ARG A 1020 14.79 50.28 -11.10
N GLU A 1021 15.08 50.06 -9.82
CA GLU A 1021 16.03 50.89 -9.06
C GLU A 1021 17.47 50.39 -9.29
N THR A 1022 18.41 51.31 -9.53
CA THR A 1022 19.83 50.98 -9.70
C THR A 1022 20.41 50.45 -8.37
N GLY A 1023 21.08 49.29 -8.40
CA GLY A 1023 21.71 48.70 -7.21
C GLY A 1023 20.78 47.92 -6.26
N LYS A 1024 19.47 47.83 -6.54
CA LYS A 1024 18.54 46.96 -5.81
C LYS A 1024 17.76 46.03 -6.76
N GLU A 1025 17.36 44.86 -6.27
CA GLU A 1025 16.57 43.87 -7.02
C GLU A 1025 15.07 44.03 -6.76
N TRP A 1026 14.46 45.12 -7.25
CA TRP A 1026 12.99 45.20 -7.28
C TRP A 1026 12.49 45.95 -8.50
N ASP A 1027 11.33 45.48 -9.00
CA ASP A 1027 10.59 46.06 -10.11
C ASP A 1027 9.44 46.94 -9.59
N SER A 1028 9.12 48.01 -10.30
CA SER A 1028 7.87 48.77 -10.17
C SER A 1028 7.06 48.67 -11.46
N LEU A 1029 5.75 48.72 -11.38
CA LEU A 1029 4.86 48.63 -12.52
C LEU A 1029 3.91 49.81 -12.51
N VAL A 1030 3.76 50.45 -13.66
CA VAL A 1030 2.77 51.52 -13.85
C VAL A 1030 1.87 51.14 -15.01
N TYR A 1031 0.57 51.08 -14.73
CA TYR A 1031 -0.50 50.89 -15.70
C TYR A 1031 -1.09 52.25 -16.01
N LEU A 1032 -1.06 52.67 -17.27
CA LEU A 1032 -1.69 53.90 -17.74
C LEU A 1032 -3.02 53.56 -18.40
N ILE A 1033 -4.13 53.89 -17.73
CA ILE A 1033 -5.50 53.58 -18.13
C ILE A 1033 -6.00 54.63 -19.12
N GLU A 1034 -6.71 54.22 -20.17
CA GLU A 1034 -7.18 55.07 -21.27
C GLU A 1034 -7.97 56.32 -20.79
N ASP A 1035 -8.75 56.20 -19.73
CA ASP A 1035 -9.52 57.29 -19.13
C ASP A 1035 -8.69 58.30 -18.31
N GLY A 1036 -7.36 58.23 -18.44
CA GLY A 1036 -6.42 59.15 -17.82
C GLY A 1036 -6.15 58.83 -16.35
N ASP A 1037 -6.37 57.59 -15.90
CA ASP A 1037 -6.01 57.10 -14.55
C ASP A 1037 -4.74 56.25 -14.61
N PHE A 1038 -3.95 56.21 -13.54
CA PHE A 1038 -2.81 55.28 -13.45
C PHE A 1038 -2.85 54.46 -12.17
N ILE A 1039 -2.30 53.25 -12.25
CA ILE A 1039 -2.05 52.36 -11.09
C ILE A 1039 -0.56 52.10 -11.01
N TRP A 1040 0.01 52.28 -9.83
CA TRP A 1040 1.42 52.02 -9.52
C TRP A 1040 1.53 50.86 -8.53
N LEU A 1041 2.21 49.79 -8.94
CA LEU A 1041 2.52 48.62 -8.12
C LEU A 1041 4.04 48.55 -7.89
N GLY A 1042 4.49 48.76 -6.66
CA GLY A 1042 5.90 48.78 -6.31
C GLY A 1042 6.19 49.65 -5.08
N PRO A 1043 7.45 49.79 -4.66
CA PRO A 1043 7.83 50.61 -3.52
C PRO A 1043 7.29 52.04 -3.66
N ARG A 1044 6.72 52.53 -2.55
CA ARG A 1044 6.23 53.91 -2.48
C ARG A 1044 7.43 54.85 -2.61
N LEU A 1045 7.40 55.67 -3.65
CA LEU A 1045 8.20 56.89 -3.68
C LEU A 1045 7.60 57.87 -2.67
N ASP A 1046 8.44 58.46 -1.84
CA ASP A 1046 8.00 59.38 -0.79
C ASP A 1046 7.11 60.50 -1.37
N GLY A 1047 5.85 60.55 -0.92
CA GLY A 1047 4.87 61.56 -1.34
C GLY A 1047 4.06 61.24 -2.60
N LEU A 1048 4.21 60.06 -3.22
CA LEU A 1048 3.39 59.63 -4.36
C LEU A 1048 2.33 58.58 -3.96
N SER A 1049 1.09 58.86 -4.33
CA SER A 1049 -0.03 57.93 -4.20
C SER A 1049 0.11 56.80 -5.23
N PRO A 1050 -0.26 55.54 -4.89
CA PRO A 1050 -0.21 54.40 -5.82
C PRO A 1050 -1.25 54.49 -6.96
N GLN A 1051 -2.06 55.55 -6.97
CA GLN A 1051 -3.05 55.83 -8.00
C GLN A 1051 -3.22 57.34 -8.17
N GLY A 1052 -3.61 57.76 -9.37
CA GLY A 1052 -3.84 59.17 -9.70
C GLY A 1052 -4.23 59.34 -11.17
N ARG A 1053 -4.12 60.57 -11.67
CA ARG A 1053 -4.39 60.92 -13.06
C ARG A 1053 -3.12 60.92 -13.89
N TRP A 1054 -3.18 60.59 -15.17
CA TRP A 1054 -2.09 60.82 -16.11
C TRP A 1054 -2.56 61.52 -17.38
N LYS A 1055 -1.60 62.19 -18.05
CA LYS A 1055 -1.76 62.69 -19.42
C LYS A 1055 -0.42 62.74 -20.12
N GLN A 1056 -0.46 62.72 -21.45
CA GLN A 1056 0.73 62.96 -22.27
C GLN A 1056 0.73 64.42 -22.76
N VAL A 1057 1.81 65.15 -22.49
CA VAL A 1057 2.01 66.55 -22.93
C VAL A 1057 3.40 66.69 -23.51
N ASP A 1058 3.51 67.15 -24.77
CA ASP A 1058 4.79 67.35 -25.48
C ASP A 1058 5.73 66.12 -25.45
N GLY A 1059 5.15 64.91 -25.52
CA GLY A 1059 5.88 63.65 -25.47
C GLY A 1059 6.35 63.22 -24.07
N ARG A 1060 5.96 63.94 -23.01
CA ARG A 1060 6.18 63.55 -21.60
C ARG A 1060 4.93 62.92 -21.01
N PHE A 1061 5.11 61.87 -20.21
CA PHE A 1061 4.07 61.32 -19.35
C PHE A 1061 4.05 62.13 -18.06
N LEU A 1062 2.91 62.73 -17.72
CA LEU A 1062 2.69 63.43 -16.45
C LEU A 1062 1.77 62.58 -15.59
N LEU A 1063 2.24 62.11 -14.44
CA LEU A 1063 1.47 61.40 -13.43
C LEU A 1063 1.14 62.37 -12.28
N THR A 1064 -0.13 62.59 -11.98
CA THR A 1064 -0.62 63.48 -10.91
C THR A 1064 -1.30 62.65 -9.82
N CYS A 1065 -0.69 62.58 -8.64
CA CYS A 1065 -1.23 61.87 -7.48
C CYS A 1065 -2.35 62.68 -6.78
N GLY A 1066 -3.23 61.99 -6.04
CA GLY A 1066 -4.39 62.60 -5.36
C GLY A 1066 -4.10 63.69 -4.32
N GLN A 1067 -2.84 63.91 -3.92
CA GLN A 1067 -2.43 65.00 -3.02
C GLN A 1067 -1.82 66.22 -3.76
N GLY A 1068 -1.88 66.28 -5.09
CA GLY A 1068 -1.39 67.39 -5.91
C GLY A 1068 0.08 67.27 -6.34
N SER A 1069 0.84 66.34 -5.77
CA SER A 1069 2.17 65.96 -6.26
C SER A 1069 2.07 65.40 -7.68
N SER A 1070 2.88 65.92 -8.61
CA SER A 1070 2.95 65.40 -9.98
C SER A 1070 4.39 65.03 -10.32
N VAL A 1071 4.59 64.01 -11.14
CA VAL A 1071 5.89 63.66 -11.70
C VAL A 1071 5.76 63.58 -13.21
N SER A 1072 6.69 64.22 -13.93
CA SER A 1072 6.76 64.14 -15.38
C SER A 1072 8.03 63.42 -15.84
N PHE A 1073 7.94 62.51 -16.81
CA PHE A 1073 9.11 61.87 -17.41
C PHE A 1073 8.94 61.66 -18.92
N ARG A 1074 10.07 61.51 -19.63
CA ARG A 1074 10.11 61.24 -21.08
C ARG A 1074 10.89 59.97 -21.33
N LEU A 1075 10.30 59.01 -22.05
CA LEU A 1075 11.02 57.83 -22.55
C LEU A 1075 12.09 58.29 -23.56
N GLY A 1076 13.35 57.96 -23.30
CA GLY A 1076 14.49 58.27 -24.18
C GLY A 1076 14.51 57.39 -25.43
N GLU A 1077 15.48 57.64 -26.33
CA GLU A 1077 15.61 56.89 -27.60
C GLU A 1077 15.89 55.39 -27.39
N ASN A 1078 16.48 55.02 -26.25
CA ASN A 1078 16.68 53.63 -25.82
C ASN A 1078 15.44 53.02 -25.13
N GLY A 1079 14.33 53.76 -25.05
CA GLY A 1079 13.09 53.35 -24.39
C GLY A 1079 13.09 53.50 -22.86
N GLU A 1080 14.15 54.01 -22.24
CA GLU A 1080 14.26 54.22 -20.79
C GLU A 1080 14.08 55.70 -20.38
N ALA A 1081 13.48 55.95 -19.22
CA ALA A 1081 13.32 57.27 -18.60
C ALA A 1081 13.67 57.26 -17.12
N PHE A 1082 14.23 58.36 -16.63
CA PHE A 1082 14.39 58.64 -15.19
C PHE A 1082 13.23 59.50 -14.70
N LEU A 1083 12.88 59.41 -13.41
CA LEU A 1083 12.01 60.39 -12.76
C LEU A 1083 12.84 61.65 -12.41
N PRO A 1084 12.68 62.77 -13.13
CA PRO A 1084 13.59 63.90 -13.03
C PRO A 1084 13.38 64.78 -11.80
N GLU A 1085 12.25 64.67 -11.09
CA GLU A 1085 11.89 65.53 -9.95
C GLU A 1085 12.36 64.98 -8.58
N HIS A 1086 12.91 63.77 -8.55
CA HIS A 1086 13.56 63.18 -7.37
C HIS A 1086 15.02 62.93 -7.69
N SER A 1087 15.87 63.94 -7.51
CA SER A 1087 17.31 63.91 -7.87
C SER A 1087 18.16 62.89 -7.08
N THR A 1088 17.54 62.06 -6.24
CA THR A 1088 18.15 60.94 -5.52
C THR A 1088 17.52 59.58 -5.86
N SER A 1089 16.51 59.51 -6.72
CA SER A 1089 15.87 58.23 -7.08
C SER A 1089 16.52 57.61 -8.31
N ASP A 1090 17.13 56.45 -8.14
CA ASP A 1090 17.77 55.64 -9.19
C ASP A 1090 16.76 54.82 -10.04
N LEU A 1091 15.48 55.22 -10.03
CA LEU A 1091 14.37 54.48 -10.63
C LEU A 1091 14.23 54.80 -12.12
N ARG A 1092 14.38 53.77 -12.96
CA ARG A 1092 14.28 53.87 -14.43
C ARG A 1092 13.06 53.14 -14.95
N PHE A 1093 12.22 53.82 -15.73
CA PHE A 1093 11.06 53.23 -16.40
C PHE A 1093 11.33 52.93 -17.85
N ARG A 1094 10.82 51.80 -18.33
CA ARG A 1094 10.75 51.46 -19.75
C ARG A 1094 9.39 50.89 -20.10
N ARG A 1095 8.98 51.05 -21.36
CA ARG A 1095 7.82 50.33 -21.88
C ARG A 1095 8.12 48.83 -21.90
N SER A 1096 7.12 48.01 -21.59
CA SER A 1096 7.25 46.56 -21.60
C SER A 1096 5.95 45.93 -22.10
N ASP A 1097 6.08 44.84 -22.86
CA ASP A 1097 4.95 44.10 -23.41
C ASP A 1097 4.78 42.71 -22.74
N ASP A 1098 5.41 42.52 -21.56
CA ASP A 1098 5.37 41.27 -20.78
C ASP A 1098 4.04 41.11 -20.03
N LEU A 1099 2.96 40.92 -20.79
CA LEU A 1099 1.59 40.88 -20.29
C LEU A 1099 1.38 39.86 -19.18
N GLU A 1100 2.10 38.73 -19.21
CA GLU A 1100 1.96 37.70 -18.19
C GLU A 1100 2.51 38.15 -16.84
N TYR A 1101 3.70 38.76 -16.82
CA TYR A 1101 4.28 39.31 -15.60
C TYR A 1101 3.39 40.41 -15.00
N PHE A 1102 2.88 41.33 -15.84
CA PHE A 1102 1.97 42.39 -15.39
C PHE A 1102 0.66 41.79 -14.83
N SER A 1103 0.08 40.82 -15.53
CA SER A 1103 -1.17 40.19 -15.08
C SER A 1103 -0.99 39.49 -13.74
N GLY A 1104 0.12 38.78 -13.53
CA GLY A 1104 0.45 38.20 -12.23
C GLY A 1104 0.57 39.23 -11.10
N ALA A 1105 1.25 40.36 -11.35
CA ALA A 1105 1.38 41.42 -10.36
C ALA A 1105 0.04 42.14 -10.07
N LEU A 1106 -0.80 42.32 -11.09
CA LEU A 1106 -2.13 42.89 -10.93
C LEU A 1106 -3.04 41.98 -10.10
N ILE A 1107 -2.99 40.66 -10.33
CA ILE A 1107 -3.71 39.68 -9.51
C ILE A 1107 -3.33 39.84 -8.04
N GLU A 1108 -2.04 39.89 -7.70
CA GLU A 1108 -1.61 40.03 -6.30
C GLU A 1108 -2.11 41.33 -5.66
N TYR A 1109 -2.00 42.46 -6.38
CA TYR A 1109 -2.51 43.75 -5.90
C TYR A 1109 -4.03 43.74 -5.65
N VAL A 1110 -4.80 43.21 -6.61
CA VAL A 1110 -6.25 43.11 -6.49
C VAL A 1110 -6.63 42.18 -5.35
N ARG A 1111 -5.94 41.04 -5.20
CA ARG A 1111 -6.18 40.09 -4.11
C ARG A 1111 -6.02 40.74 -2.75
N GLU A 1112 -5.01 41.58 -2.53
CA GLU A 1112 -4.86 42.33 -1.27
C GLU A 1112 -6.02 43.33 -1.02
N ARG A 1113 -6.53 43.95 -2.09
CA ARG A 1113 -7.69 44.85 -2.00
C ARG A 1113 -8.96 44.07 -1.68
N ASN A 1114 -9.21 42.98 -2.39
CA ASN A 1114 -10.37 42.11 -2.19
C ASN A 1114 -10.31 41.44 -0.82
N GLU A 1115 -9.13 41.04 -0.34
CA GLU A 1115 -8.94 40.50 1.01
C GLU A 1115 -9.37 41.51 2.09
N ARG A 1116 -8.98 42.78 1.97
CA ARG A 1116 -9.40 43.82 2.92
C ARG A 1116 -10.92 43.98 2.95
N LYS A 1117 -11.55 43.93 1.77
CA LYS A 1117 -13.01 43.99 1.63
C LYS A 1117 -13.67 42.75 2.25
N TYR A 1118 -13.22 41.56 1.90
CA TYR A 1118 -13.61 40.29 2.52
C TYR A 1118 -13.49 40.34 4.06
N ARG A 1119 -12.33 40.75 4.60
CA ARG A 1119 -12.12 40.90 6.05
C ARG A 1119 -13.09 41.89 6.69
N SER A 1120 -13.49 42.95 5.98
CA SER A 1120 -14.53 43.87 6.45
C SER A 1120 -15.92 43.22 6.47
N ASN A 1121 -16.24 42.35 5.50
CA ASN A 1121 -17.48 41.57 5.52
C ASN A 1121 -17.47 40.54 6.67
N LEU A 1122 -16.29 40.07 7.12
CA LEU A 1122 -16.18 39.17 8.27
C LEU A 1122 -16.53 39.84 9.61
N THR A 1123 -16.27 41.12 9.78
CA THR A 1123 -16.50 41.83 11.06
C THR A 1123 -17.93 42.31 11.21
N ILE A 1124 -18.71 42.33 10.13
CA ILE A 1124 -20.13 42.69 10.15
C ILE A 1124 -20.94 41.45 10.62
N ALA A 1125 -21.91 41.67 11.51
CA ALA A 1125 -22.80 40.63 12.02
C ALA A 1125 -23.77 40.10 10.94
N ASP A 1126 -24.02 40.90 9.91
CA ASP A 1126 -24.81 40.56 8.73
C ASP A 1126 -23.92 39.85 7.69
N TYR A 1127 -24.35 38.66 7.24
CA TYR A 1127 -23.69 37.86 6.20
C TYR A 1127 -24.24 38.14 4.79
N ARG A 1128 -25.11 39.14 4.64
CA ARG A 1128 -25.64 39.62 3.37
C ARG A 1128 -24.80 40.74 2.79
N VAL A 1129 -24.70 40.77 1.47
CA VAL A 1129 -23.96 41.76 0.67
C VAL A 1129 -24.84 42.25 -0.47
N ASN A 1130 -24.49 43.34 -1.15
CA ASN A 1130 -25.27 43.90 -2.28
C ASN A 1130 -26.62 44.56 -1.95
N ALA A 1131 -27.05 44.61 -0.69
CA ALA A 1131 -28.24 45.36 -0.23
C ALA A 1131 -29.53 45.06 -1.03
N GLY A 1132 -29.74 43.79 -1.39
CA GLY A 1132 -30.90 43.32 -2.14
C GLY A 1132 -30.84 43.56 -3.66
N SER A 1133 -29.74 44.09 -4.21
CA SER A 1133 -29.63 44.44 -5.64
C SER A 1133 -28.53 43.70 -6.41
N PHE A 1134 -28.29 42.41 -6.13
CA PHE A 1134 -27.29 41.61 -6.84
C PHE A 1134 -27.78 41.05 -8.18
N GLY A 1135 -26.90 40.95 -9.18
CA GLY A 1135 -27.13 40.31 -10.48
C GLY A 1135 -28.21 41.00 -11.31
N GLN A 1136 -28.28 42.34 -11.25
CA GLN A 1136 -29.24 43.11 -12.05
C GLN A 1136 -28.65 43.47 -13.41
N ALA A 1137 -29.32 43.06 -14.49
CA ALA A 1137 -29.01 43.45 -15.87
C ALA A 1137 -30.22 43.17 -16.79
N SER A 1138 -30.21 43.79 -17.97
CA SER A 1138 -31.06 43.39 -19.08
C SER A 1138 -30.39 42.24 -19.84
N VAL A 1139 -31.17 41.20 -20.13
CA VAL A 1139 -30.71 40.04 -20.91
C VAL A 1139 -31.70 39.70 -22.01
N SER A 1140 -31.19 39.29 -23.16
CA SER A 1140 -31.96 38.54 -24.16
C SER A 1140 -31.81 37.05 -23.88
N ARG A 1141 -32.91 36.31 -24.01
CA ARG A 1141 -32.94 34.85 -23.94
C ARG A 1141 -33.01 34.27 -25.34
#